data_AF-A0AAE2CRK4-F1
#
_entry.id   AF-A0AAE2CRK4-F1
#
_cell.length_a   1.000
_cell.length_b   1.000
_cell.length_c   1.000
_cell.angle_alpha   90.00
_cell.angle_beta   90.00
_cell.angle_gamma   90.00
#
_symmetry.space_group_name_H-M   'P 1'
#
loop_
_entity.id
_entity.type
_entity.pdbx_description
1 polymer ?
#
loop_
_entity_poly.entity_id
_entity_poly.type
_entity_poly.pdbx_seq_one_letter_code
_entity_poly.pdbx_strand_id
1 'polypeptide(L)'
;MRSSAEEELFLPSTPGKFKDKSHAMHRQFHRCFASTSTMFLWALFLVALTAAYLSFQSFVDSGSRYFSTAWGGIHWEKQVRSSAQIHRQNGLSVLVTGAAGFVGTHVSLALKKRGDGVVGLDNFNSYYDPALKRARRDLLNSHNIFIVEGDVNDARMLAKLFEIVAFTHVMHLAAQAGVRYAMENPQSYVHSNIAGLVTLLEACKNADPQPAIVWASSSSVYGLNEKTPFSESDLTDRPASLYAATKKAGEEITHTYNHIYGLSITGLRFFTVYGPWGRPDMAYFSFTRNILQGKPITIYRGKNRVDLARDFTYIDDIVKGCVASLDTAKKSTGSGGKKRRPAQYRIFNLGNTSPVTVPMMVGILEKQLKVKARKKTVEMPGNGDVPFTHANISSARRELGYKPTTDLQTGLKKFVRWRIFPFGYFSLRSTQLEHSGLVEGVGGNILRKFSSVVATEQRVLKLEEEKGHQILEDEIAKIRHVFNAAKQRFQKMPDTLREIPKTDPKGIYANKDLRLDNIQVFGFDYDYTLAHYSANLQSLIYDLAKEYLVNELRYPDSCLEFKYDNSFPIRGLYYDMSKGCLMKLDFFGSIEPDACYFGRRKLSRPEINDLYGTRHIGRDQAQELVGLMDLFCFSEACLIADIVQHFVDAKLEFDPSYVYQDVNRAIQHVHRSGLVHRGILSDPEKYLVKNGQLLRFLRMLKENGKKLFLLTNSPYYFVDGGMRFMLEDSLGPQDCWRELFDVVIAKANKPEFYTSERPFRCYDVEKDTLAFSKVDAFHPNKIYYHGCLKTFLQITKWNGPEVIYFGDHLFSDLRGPSKAGWHTAAIIHELENEIQIQNEDSYRFEQAKFHVIRELLVKLHATVSNGEASEEYMSLLWELNEEKQKACYTMKGMFNKSFGATFLTDTGQESAFAYHIHQYADVYTSKPENFLFHPPHAWLHVPYDIKIMPHHVKVSSNLFRT
;
A
#
# COMPACT_ATOMS: atom_id res chain seq x y z
N MET A 1 18.19 -89.60 2.28
CA MET A 1 19.09 -88.42 2.27
C MET A 1 18.45 -87.40 1.34
N ARG A 2 17.64 -86.48 1.87
CA ARG A 2 17.94 -85.10 2.34
C ARG A 2 18.20 -84.11 1.19
N SER A 3 17.51 -82.98 1.02
CA SER A 3 16.14 -82.53 1.35
C SER A 3 15.88 -81.23 0.55
N SER A 4 14.68 -81.13 -0.02
CA SER A 4 14.09 -80.12 -0.91
C SER A 4 13.32 -79.03 -0.12
N ALA A 5 13.31 -77.75 -0.53
CA ALA A 5 12.44 -77.03 -1.51
C ALA A 5 11.16 -76.43 -0.90
N GLU A 6 10.64 -75.39 -1.58
CA GLU A 6 9.24 -74.90 -1.59
C GLU A 6 8.72 -74.16 -0.32
N GLU A 7 7.71 -73.29 -0.30
CA GLU A 7 6.88 -72.51 -1.24
C GLU A 7 6.00 -71.57 -0.37
N GLU A 8 5.04 -70.91 -1.01
CA GLU A 8 3.97 -70.03 -0.55
C GLU A 8 3.07 -70.43 0.67
N LEU A 9 2.28 -69.43 1.10
CA LEU A 9 0.88 -69.45 1.59
C LEU A 9 0.49 -70.30 2.82
N PHE A 10 -0.17 -69.66 3.81
CA PHE A 10 -1.37 -70.24 4.46
C PHE A 10 -2.28 -69.13 5.06
N LEU A 11 -3.40 -68.87 4.38
CA LEU A 11 -4.72 -68.56 4.96
C LEU A 11 -5.30 -69.89 5.52
N PRO A 12 -6.25 -69.94 6.49
CA PRO A 12 -7.64 -69.52 6.21
C PRO A 12 -8.57 -69.14 7.39
N SER A 13 -9.75 -68.63 6.97
CA SER A 13 -11.11 -68.90 7.49
C SER A 13 -11.59 -68.45 8.88
N THR A 14 -12.45 -67.43 8.88
CA THR A 14 -13.75 -67.39 9.62
C THR A 14 -14.67 -68.54 9.16
N PRO A 15 -15.85 -68.86 9.77
CA PRO A 15 -16.57 -68.35 10.95
C PRO A 15 -17.22 -69.45 11.86
N GLY A 16 -17.90 -69.10 12.97
CA GLY A 16 -18.95 -69.99 13.53
C GLY A 16 -19.21 -69.94 15.04
N LYS A 17 -20.39 -69.44 15.42
CA LYS A 17 -21.02 -69.49 16.75
C LYS A 17 -21.36 -70.93 17.20
N PHE A 18 -21.27 -71.25 18.50
CA PHE A 18 -22.20 -72.14 19.27
C PHE A 18 -21.88 -71.96 20.79
N LYS A 19 -22.76 -71.42 21.67
CA LYS A 19 -24.02 -71.88 22.30
C LYS A 19 -23.83 -72.54 23.71
N ASP A 20 -24.46 -71.91 24.72
CA ASP A 20 -25.08 -72.45 25.96
C ASP A 20 -24.19 -73.14 27.03
N LYS A 21 -24.39 -73.08 28.36
CA LYS A 21 -25.55 -72.74 29.22
C LYS A 21 -25.16 -72.74 30.73
N SER A 22 -26.08 -72.23 31.57
CA SER A 22 -26.24 -72.38 33.05
C SER A 22 -25.43 -71.39 33.92
N HIS A 23 -25.93 -70.70 34.96
CA HIS A 23 -27.09 -70.82 35.87
C HIS A 23 -27.71 -69.41 36.12
N ALA A 24 -29.03 -69.16 35.94
CA ALA A 24 -30.18 -69.28 36.89
C ALA A 24 -30.08 -68.37 38.14
N MET A 25 -31.08 -67.60 38.63
CA MET A 25 -32.41 -67.17 38.19
C MET A 25 -32.91 -66.13 39.24
N HIS A 26 -33.38 -64.93 38.87
CA HIS A 26 -34.68 -64.35 39.30
C HIS A 26 -34.93 -62.93 38.76
N ARG A 27 -36.12 -62.74 38.17
CA ARG A 27 -36.71 -61.49 37.68
C ARG A 27 -37.45 -60.77 38.80
N GLN A 28 -37.38 -59.43 38.83
CA GLN A 28 -38.60 -58.60 38.81
C GLN A 28 -38.31 -57.14 38.43
N PHE A 29 -39.18 -56.64 37.56
CA PHE A 29 -39.30 -55.27 37.04
C PHE A 29 -39.59 -54.24 38.14
N HIS A 30 -38.94 -53.07 38.09
CA HIS A 30 -39.52 -51.72 38.28
C HIS A 30 -38.43 -50.67 37.96
N ARG A 31 -38.49 -50.00 36.79
CA ARG A 31 -38.97 -48.61 36.64
C ARG A 31 -38.28 -47.62 37.59
N CYS A 32 -37.38 -46.79 37.04
CA CYS A 32 -37.23 -45.40 37.46
C CYS A 32 -36.89 -44.50 36.26
N PHE A 33 -37.96 -43.97 35.67
CA PHE A 33 -38.12 -42.61 35.15
C PHE A 33 -36.91 -41.95 34.46
N ALA A 34 -36.94 -41.99 33.12
CA ALA A 34 -36.78 -40.75 32.36
C ALA A 34 -37.83 -39.76 32.87
N SER A 35 -37.46 -38.97 33.87
CA SER A 35 -38.24 -37.82 34.29
C SER A 35 -38.39 -36.91 33.06
N THR A 36 -39.58 -36.35 32.84
CA THR A 36 -39.75 -35.24 31.90
C THR A 36 -38.71 -34.15 32.16
N SER A 37 -38.23 -34.02 33.40
CA SER A 37 -37.13 -33.14 33.79
C SER A 37 -35.76 -33.56 33.21
N THR A 38 -35.42 -34.85 33.11
CA THR A 38 -34.13 -35.27 32.53
C THR A 38 -34.13 -35.19 31.00
N MET A 39 -35.26 -35.50 30.35
CA MET A 39 -35.45 -35.23 28.92
C MET A 39 -35.45 -33.73 28.62
N PHE A 40 -36.05 -32.91 29.50
CA PHE A 40 -36.03 -31.45 29.39
C PHE A 40 -34.64 -30.88 29.67
N LEU A 41 -33.85 -31.46 30.58
CA LEU A 41 -32.46 -31.09 30.83
C LEU A 41 -31.56 -31.46 29.66
N TRP A 42 -31.75 -32.62 29.03
CA TRP A 42 -31.02 -32.99 27.81
C TRP A 42 -31.45 -32.14 26.61
N ALA A 43 -32.72 -31.75 26.51
CA ALA A 43 -33.19 -30.82 25.50
C ALA A 43 -32.68 -29.39 25.75
N LEU A 44 -32.67 -28.92 26.99
CA LEU A 44 -32.05 -27.64 27.39
C LEU A 44 -30.55 -27.66 27.16
N PHE A 45 -29.88 -28.78 27.43
CA PHE A 45 -28.46 -28.95 27.15
C PHE A 45 -28.20 -28.91 25.64
N LEU A 46 -29.03 -29.57 24.82
CA LEU A 46 -28.92 -29.51 23.37
C LEU A 46 -29.23 -28.10 22.83
N VAL A 47 -30.25 -27.43 23.36
CA VAL A 47 -30.60 -26.04 23.00
C VAL A 47 -29.51 -25.07 23.47
N ALA A 48 -28.90 -25.29 24.63
CA ALA A 48 -27.77 -24.50 25.12
C ALA A 48 -26.51 -24.78 24.29
N LEU A 49 -26.31 -26.00 23.80
CA LEU A 49 -25.18 -26.37 22.96
C LEU A 49 -25.35 -25.84 21.53
N THR A 50 -26.58 -25.82 21.00
CA THR A 50 -26.88 -25.18 19.71
C THR A 50 -26.88 -23.66 19.83
N ALA A 51 -27.37 -23.09 20.95
CA ALA A 51 -27.27 -21.65 21.22
C ALA A 51 -25.83 -21.24 21.46
N ALA A 52 -25.02 -22.05 22.14
CA ALA A 52 -23.58 -21.83 22.29
C ALA A 52 -22.88 -21.99 20.94
N TYR A 53 -23.25 -22.96 20.11
CA TYR A 53 -22.68 -23.12 18.77
C TYR A 53 -23.06 -21.97 17.82
N LEU A 54 -24.31 -21.51 17.85
CA LEU A 54 -24.79 -20.34 17.10
C LEU A 54 -24.21 -19.03 17.66
N SER A 55 -24.01 -18.93 18.98
CA SER A 55 -23.34 -17.80 19.62
C SER A 55 -21.84 -17.82 19.37
N PHE A 56 -21.22 -19.00 19.26
CA PHE A 56 -19.81 -19.17 18.91
C PHE A 56 -19.60 -18.92 17.41
N GLN A 57 -20.53 -19.30 16.53
CA GLN A 57 -20.54 -18.87 15.14
C GLN A 57 -20.72 -17.35 15.04
N SER A 58 -21.65 -16.77 15.79
CA SER A 58 -21.88 -15.32 15.83
C SER A 58 -20.71 -14.56 16.50
N PHE A 59 -19.95 -15.20 17.40
CA PHE A 59 -18.76 -14.67 18.06
C PHE A 59 -17.50 -14.83 17.20
N VAL A 60 -17.39 -15.89 16.40
CA VAL A 60 -16.35 -16.04 15.36
C VAL A 60 -16.61 -15.06 14.20
N ASP A 61 -17.88 -14.85 13.82
CA ASP A 61 -18.27 -13.80 12.86
C ASP A 61 -18.16 -12.38 13.43
N SER A 62 -18.32 -12.20 14.75
CA SER A 62 -18.10 -10.91 15.41
C SER A 62 -16.62 -10.64 15.73
N GLY A 63 -15.81 -11.67 15.93
CA GLY A 63 -14.35 -11.58 16.06
C GLY A 63 -13.67 -11.25 14.74
N SER A 64 -14.29 -11.57 13.59
CA SER A 64 -13.81 -11.12 12.27
C SER A 64 -14.15 -9.65 11.97
N ARG A 65 -15.07 -9.02 12.73
CA ARG A 65 -15.48 -7.61 12.54
C ARG A 65 -14.51 -6.57 13.13
N TYR A 66 -13.45 -7.00 13.81
CA TYR A 66 -12.48 -6.09 14.46
C TYR A 66 -11.07 -6.12 13.86
N PHE A 67 -10.86 -6.82 12.74
CA PHE A 67 -9.73 -6.55 11.88
C PHE A 67 -10.08 -5.38 10.98
N SER A 68 -9.14 -4.44 10.80
CA SER A 68 -9.21 -3.39 9.79
C SER A 68 -9.11 -4.01 8.39
N THR A 69 -10.14 -4.74 7.98
CA THR A 69 -10.37 -5.08 6.58
C THR A 69 -11.18 -3.93 5.99
N ALA A 70 -10.76 -3.41 4.83
CA ALA A 70 -11.50 -2.38 4.10
C ALA A 70 -12.90 -2.85 3.61
N TRP A 71 -13.26 -4.11 3.90
CA TRP A 71 -14.48 -4.82 3.53
C TRP A 71 -14.97 -5.69 4.70
N GLY A 72 -16.27 -5.97 4.79
CA GLY A 72 -16.87 -6.86 5.81
C GLY A 72 -17.71 -6.21 6.92
N GLY A 73 -17.75 -4.87 7.01
CA GLY A 73 -18.64 -4.16 7.96
C GLY A 73 -20.10 -4.06 7.48
N ILE A 74 -21.05 -3.89 8.41
CA ILE A 74 -22.50 -3.80 8.10
C ILE A 74 -22.82 -2.73 7.03
N HIS A 75 -22.16 -1.56 7.13
CA HIS A 75 -22.33 -0.50 6.13
C HIS A 75 -21.82 -0.92 4.75
N TRP A 76 -20.66 -1.58 4.70
CA TRP A 76 -20.09 -2.12 3.47
C TRP A 76 -21.00 -3.19 2.85
N GLU A 77 -21.51 -4.13 3.65
CA GLU A 77 -22.45 -5.14 3.16
C GLU A 77 -23.73 -4.51 2.60
N LYS A 78 -24.26 -3.47 3.25
CA LYS A 78 -25.43 -2.71 2.78
C LYS A 78 -25.15 -2.04 1.42
N GLN A 79 -23.96 -1.46 1.24
CA GLN A 79 -23.55 -0.87 -0.04
C GLN A 79 -23.43 -1.92 -1.14
N VAL A 80 -22.82 -3.08 -0.84
CA VAL A 80 -22.72 -4.21 -1.76
C VAL A 80 -24.10 -4.70 -2.19
N ARG A 81 -25.01 -4.93 -1.23
CA ARG A 81 -26.40 -5.38 -1.51
C ARG A 81 -27.18 -4.35 -2.34
N SER A 82 -27.08 -3.07 -1.98
CA SER A 82 -27.72 -1.97 -2.72
C SER A 82 -27.22 -1.89 -4.16
N SER A 83 -25.91 -2.00 -4.36
CA SER A 83 -25.31 -1.98 -5.70
C SER A 83 -25.73 -3.17 -6.56
N ALA A 84 -25.84 -4.34 -5.95
CA ALA A 84 -26.30 -5.59 -6.57
C ALA A 84 -27.81 -5.64 -6.86
N GLN A 85 -28.58 -4.60 -6.49
CA GLN A 85 -30.02 -4.59 -6.67
C GLN A 85 -30.41 -4.52 -8.15
N ILE A 86 -31.28 -5.45 -8.55
CA ILE A 86 -31.81 -5.58 -9.90
C ILE A 86 -33.07 -4.72 -10.02
N HIS A 87 -33.14 -3.91 -11.08
CA HIS A 87 -34.22 -2.95 -11.33
C HIS A 87 -35.08 -3.32 -12.56
N ARG A 88 -34.81 -4.45 -13.22
CA ARG A 88 -35.59 -4.96 -14.35
C ARG A 88 -36.08 -6.39 -14.14
N GLN A 89 -37.20 -6.74 -14.77
CA GLN A 89 -37.67 -8.12 -14.82
C GLN A 89 -36.64 -8.99 -15.57
N ASN A 90 -36.32 -10.17 -15.00
CA ASN A 90 -35.27 -11.07 -15.49
C ASN A 90 -33.87 -10.42 -15.59
N GLY A 91 -33.58 -9.42 -14.76
CA GLY A 91 -32.27 -8.80 -14.71
C GLY A 91 -31.20 -9.71 -14.09
N LEU A 92 -29.95 -9.33 -14.31
CA LEU A 92 -28.78 -10.04 -13.82
C LEU A 92 -28.25 -9.34 -12.57
N SER A 93 -27.70 -10.12 -11.64
CA SER A 93 -26.75 -9.60 -10.65
C SER A 93 -25.34 -10.03 -11.06
N VAL A 94 -24.46 -9.06 -11.29
CA VAL A 94 -23.16 -9.26 -11.95
C VAL A 94 -22.02 -8.74 -11.08
N LEU A 95 -21.06 -9.61 -10.78
CA LEU A 95 -19.76 -9.19 -10.24
C LEU A 95 -18.85 -8.82 -11.42
N VAL A 96 -18.40 -7.57 -11.48
CA VAL A 96 -17.47 -7.09 -12.50
C VAL A 96 -16.10 -6.87 -11.86
N THR A 97 -15.16 -7.78 -12.09
CA THR A 97 -13.77 -7.59 -11.61
C THR A 97 -12.99 -6.75 -12.63
N GLY A 98 -12.12 -5.86 -12.19
CA GLY A 98 -11.49 -4.85 -13.05
C GLY A 98 -12.45 -3.72 -13.43
N ALA A 99 -13.45 -3.43 -12.58
CA ALA A 99 -14.52 -2.47 -12.86
C ALA A 99 -14.01 -1.03 -13.09
N ALA A 100 -12.89 -0.63 -12.48
CA ALA A 100 -12.26 0.67 -12.72
C ALA A 100 -11.28 0.65 -13.92
N GLY A 101 -11.11 -0.50 -14.56
CA GLY A 101 -10.41 -0.66 -15.84
C GLY A 101 -11.21 -0.11 -17.02
N PHE A 102 -10.55 0.08 -18.17
CA PHE A 102 -11.15 0.71 -19.35
C PHE A 102 -12.43 -0.01 -19.80
N VAL A 103 -12.37 -1.30 -20.12
CA VAL A 103 -13.57 -2.06 -20.53
C VAL A 103 -14.55 -2.23 -19.37
N GLY A 104 -14.05 -2.51 -18.16
CA GLY A 104 -14.87 -2.74 -16.98
C GLY A 104 -15.79 -1.58 -16.65
N THR A 105 -15.31 -0.34 -16.74
CA THR A 105 -16.13 0.84 -16.44
C THR A 105 -17.30 0.98 -17.41
N HIS A 106 -17.05 0.82 -18.71
CA HIS A 106 -18.11 0.95 -19.71
C HIS A 106 -19.11 -0.21 -19.66
N VAL A 107 -18.66 -1.44 -19.37
CA VAL A 107 -19.55 -2.60 -19.18
C VAL A 107 -20.42 -2.40 -17.94
N SER A 108 -19.84 -1.97 -16.81
CA SER A 108 -20.59 -1.70 -15.58
C SER A 108 -21.68 -0.64 -15.79
N LEU A 109 -21.35 0.47 -16.47
CA LEU A 109 -22.33 1.51 -16.81
C LEU A 109 -23.45 0.98 -17.71
N ALA A 110 -23.12 0.18 -18.73
CA ALA A 110 -24.12 -0.39 -19.64
C ALA A 110 -25.06 -1.36 -18.93
N LEU A 111 -24.54 -2.24 -18.06
CA LEU A 111 -25.34 -3.15 -17.25
C LEU A 111 -26.25 -2.40 -16.28
N LYS A 112 -25.71 -1.41 -15.56
CA LYS A 112 -26.52 -0.61 -14.62
C LYS A 112 -27.59 0.20 -15.34
N LYS A 113 -27.27 0.84 -16.47
CA LYS A 113 -28.23 1.58 -17.30
C LYS A 113 -29.35 0.68 -17.83
N ARG A 114 -29.05 -0.59 -18.11
CA ARG A 114 -30.05 -1.59 -18.51
C ARG A 114 -31.00 -1.97 -17.36
N GLY A 115 -30.61 -1.74 -16.10
CA GLY A 115 -31.35 -2.12 -14.91
C GLY A 115 -30.85 -3.40 -14.22
N ASP A 116 -29.64 -3.87 -14.56
CA ASP A 116 -29.00 -4.99 -13.85
C ASP A 116 -28.34 -4.52 -12.54
N GLY A 117 -28.19 -5.44 -11.60
CA GLY A 117 -27.39 -5.26 -10.39
C GLY A 117 -25.91 -5.44 -10.70
N VAL A 118 -25.07 -4.50 -10.25
CA VAL A 118 -23.64 -4.51 -10.57
C VAL A 118 -22.85 -4.25 -9.31
N VAL A 119 -21.90 -5.13 -8.99
CA VAL A 119 -20.87 -4.88 -7.96
C VAL A 119 -19.52 -4.89 -8.65
N GLY A 120 -18.75 -3.82 -8.47
CA GLY A 120 -17.40 -3.72 -8.99
C GLY A 120 -16.38 -4.27 -8.00
N LEU A 121 -15.29 -4.85 -8.52
CA LEU A 121 -14.09 -5.16 -7.75
C LEU A 121 -12.86 -4.63 -8.50
N ASP A 122 -11.99 -3.86 -7.84
CA ASP A 122 -10.72 -3.38 -8.41
C ASP A 122 -9.69 -3.13 -7.32
N ASN A 123 -8.41 -3.36 -7.61
CA ASN A 123 -7.30 -3.12 -6.67
C ASN A 123 -6.58 -1.79 -6.92
N PHE A 124 -7.02 -1.00 -7.91
CA PHE A 124 -6.42 0.28 -8.28
C PHE A 124 -4.90 0.22 -8.51
N ASN A 125 -4.41 -0.91 -9.05
CA ASN A 125 -2.96 -1.13 -9.27
C ASN A 125 -2.29 -0.01 -10.10
N SER A 126 -0.97 0.06 -9.97
CA SER A 126 -0.05 1.06 -10.54
C SER A 126 0.08 1.11 -12.05
N TYR A 127 -0.51 0.16 -12.79
CA TYR A 127 -0.14 -0.08 -14.18
C TYR A 127 -0.18 1.18 -15.06
N TYR A 128 -1.10 2.08 -14.73
CA TYR A 128 -1.06 3.49 -15.12
C TYR A 128 -1.54 4.30 -13.91
N ASP A 129 -1.43 5.64 -14.00
CA ASP A 129 -1.84 6.57 -12.94
C ASP A 129 -3.18 6.14 -12.27
N PRO A 130 -3.15 5.78 -10.97
CA PRO A 130 -4.34 5.38 -10.22
C PRO A 130 -5.44 6.45 -10.24
N ALA A 131 -5.12 7.73 -10.39
CA ALA A 131 -6.09 8.82 -10.47
C ALA A 131 -7.13 8.59 -11.58
N LEU A 132 -6.73 8.01 -12.73
CA LEU A 132 -7.66 7.67 -13.80
C LEU A 132 -8.65 6.57 -13.38
N LYS A 133 -8.20 5.55 -12.63
CA LYS A 133 -9.09 4.52 -12.07
C LYS A 133 -9.99 5.11 -10.99
N ARG A 134 -9.49 6.01 -10.15
CA ARG A 134 -10.27 6.71 -9.13
C ARG A 134 -11.35 7.59 -9.76
N ALA A 135 -11.04 8.34 -10.81
CA ALA A 135 -12.02 9.13 -11.56
C ALA A 135 -13.12 8.23 -12.19
N ARG A 136 -12.76 7.05 -12.70
CA ARG A 136 -13.75 6.06 -13.18
C ARG A 136 -14.58 5.48 -12.05
N ARG A 137 -13.99 5.23 -10.87
CA ARG A 137 -14.74 4.83 -9.67
C ARG A 137 -15.77 5.89 -9.31
N ASP A 138 -15.41 7.16 -9.33
CA ASP A 138 -16.32 8.25 -8.97
C ASP A 138 -17.47 8.37 -9.98
N LEU A 139 -17.20 8.15 -11.27
CA LEU A 139 -18.22 8.01 -12.31
C LEU A 139 -19.15 6.80 -12.09
N LEU A 140 -18.62 5.66 -11.64
CA LEU A 140 -19.42 4.48 -11.36
C LEU A 140 -20.27 4.67 -10.10
N ASN A 141 -19.70 5.29 -9.06
CA ASN A 141 -20.40 5.64 -7.82
C ASN A 141 -21.59 6.58 -8.10
N SER A 142 -21.44 7.57 -8.99
CA SER A 142 -22.55 8.47 -9.37
C SER A 142 -23.71 7.75 -10.07
N HIS A 143 -23.50 6.52 -10.55
CA HIS A 143 -24.53 5.64 -11.11
C HIS A 143 -24.97 4.54 -10.15
N ASN A 144 -24.67 4.66 -8.84
CA ASN A 144 -24.98 3.67 -7.81
C ASN A 144 -24.36 2.30 -8.09
N ILE A 145 -23.12 2.30 -8.59
CA ILE A 145 -22.29 1.11 -8.75
C ILE A 145 -21.16 1.21 -7.73
N PHE A 146 -21.27 0.43 -6.66
CA PHE A 146 -20.26 0.31 -5.63
C PHE A 146 -19.07 -0.52 -6.13
N ILE A 147 -17.86 0.01 -5.95
CA ILE A 147 -16.62 -0.71 -6.20
C ILE A 147 -16.02 -1.12 -4.88
N VAL A 148 -15.92 -2.43 -4.68
CA VAL A 148 -15.12 -3.03 -3.63
C VAL A 148 -13.65 -2.84 -3.98
N GLU A 149 -12.92 -2.18 -3.09
CA GLU A 149 -11.48 -2.03 -3.23
C GLU A 149 -10.79 -3.24 -2.62
N GLY A 150 -10.13 -4.04 -3.47
CA GLY A 150 -9.47 -5.27 -3.05
C GLY A 150 -8.83 -6.01 -4.22
N ASP A 151 -7.89 -6.90 -3.91
CA ASP A 151 -7.25 -7.77 -4.90
C ASP A 151 -8.14 -8.99 -5.17
N VAL A 152 -8.28 -9.38 -6.44
CA VAL A 152 -9.03 -10.59 -6.82
C VAL A 152 -8.41 -11.87 -6.26
N ASN A 153 -7.14 -11.83 -5.85
CA ASN A 153 -6.47 -12.91 -5.14
C ASN A 153 -6.86 -13.02 -3.66
N ASP A 154 -7.64 -12.08 -3.12
CA ASP A 154 -8.18 -12.19 -1.75
C ASP A 154 -9.38 -13.16 -1.74
N ALA A 155 -9.08 -14.43 -1.50
CA ALA A 155 -10.07 -15.50 -1.46
C ALA A 155 -11.14 -15.30 -0.38
N ARG A 156 -10.81 -14.65 0.75
CA ARG A 156 -11.75 -14.40 1.85
C ARG A 156 -12.75 -13.32 1.47
N MET A 157 -12.28 -12.24 0.86
CA MET A 157 -13.12 -11.18 0.33
C MET A 157 -14.08 -11.72 -0.74
N LEU A 158 -13.58 -12.52 -1.69
CA LEU A 158 -14.43 -13.13 -2.71
C LEU A 158 -15.48 -14.05 -2.08
N ALA A 159 -15.09 -14.93 -1.16
CA ALA A 159 -16.03 -15.79 -0.44
C ALA A 159 -17.14 -14.97 0.24
N LYS A 160 -16.77 -13.88 0.93
CA LYS A 160 -17.73 -12.98 1.58
C LYS A 160 -18.64 -12.28 0.57
N LEU A 161 -18.14 -11.87 -0.59
CA LEU A 161 -18.97 -11.27 -1.64
C LEU A 161 -20.03 -12.23 -2.18
N PHE A 162 -19.65 -13.49 -2.42
CA PHE A 162 -20.59 -14.54 -2.87
C PHE A 162 -21.57 -14.97 -1.77
N GLU A 163 -21.21 -14.83 -0.49
CA GLU A 163 -22.11 -15.01 0.64
C GLU A 163 -23.17 -13.90 0.72
N ILE A 164 -22.77 -12.65 0.49
CA ILE A 164 -23.66 -11.48 0.57
C ILE A 164 -24.58 -11.42 -0.64
N VAL A 165 -24.05 -11.68 -1.84
CA VAL A 165 -24.77 -11.58 -3.10
C VAL A 165 -24.67 -12.89 -3.86
N ALA A 166 -25.81 -13.51 -4.12
CA ALA A 166 -25.92 -14.61 -5.06
C ALA A 166 -25.80 -14.06 -6.49
N PHE A 167 -24.56 -13.85 -6.95
CA PHE A 167 -24.30 -13.36 -8.30
C PHE A 167 -24.78 -14.38 -9.33
N THR A 168 -25.59 -13.91 -10.28
CA THR A 168 -26.01 -14.73 -11.42
C THR A 168 -24.88 -14.91 -12.42
N HIS A 169 -24.03 -13.89 -12.54
CA HIS A 169 -22.95 -13.83 -13.52
C HIS A 169 -21.70 -13.17 -12.95
N VAL A 170 -20.56 -13.52 -13.52
CA VAL A 170 -19.28 -12.86 -13.30
C VAL A 170 -18.73 -12.37 -14.63
N MET A 171 -18.36 -11.10 -14.69
CA MET A 171 -17.63 -10.49 -15.80
C MET A 171 -16.19 -10.22 -15.35
N HIS A 172 -15.28 -11.11 -15.74
CA HIS A 172 -13.88 -11.07 -15.30
C HIS A 172 -12.99 -10.26 -16.26
N LEU A 173 -12.72 -9.01 -15.88
CA LEU A 173 -11.90 -8.03 -16.63
C LEU A 173 -10.70 -7.51 -15.82
N ALA A 174 -10.35 -8.14 -14.69
CA ALA A 174 -9.26 -7.72 -13.80
C ALA A 174 -7.85 -8.09 -14.32
N ALA A 175 -7.77 -8.89 -15.37
CA ALA A 175 -6.51 -9.31 -15.95
C ALA A 175 -5.70 -8.12 -16.51
N GLN A 176 -4.41 -8.12 -16.20
CA GLN A 176 -3.41 -7.20 -16.68
C GLN A 176 -3.22 -7.35 -18.20
N ALA A 177 -3.19 -6.23 -18.93
CA ALA A 177 -3.24 -6.20 -20.39
C ALA A 177 -2.04 -5.48 -21.02
N GLY A 178 -1.66 -5.86 -22.24
CA GLY A 178 -0.61 -5.21 -23.04
C GLY A 178 0.69 -6.03 -23.08
N VAL A 179 1.35 -6.04 -24.24
CA VAL A 179 2.54 -6.88 -24.50
C VAL A 179 3.81 -6.27 -23.91
N ARG A 180 4.02 -4.96 -24.06
CA ARG A 180 5.29 -4.29 -23.68
C ARG A 180 5.56 -4.35 -22.18
N TYR A 181 4.57 -3.98 -21.38
CA TYR A 181 4.68 -4.00 -19.92
C TYR A 181 4.83 -5.43 -19.36
N ALA A 182 4.46 -6.48 -20.11
CA ALA A 182 4.69 -7.87 -19.70
C ALA A 182 6.17 -8.26 -19.73
N MET A 183 6.99 -7.54 -20.49
CA MET A 183 8.44 -7.68 -20.46
C MET A 183 9.06 -6.92 -19.29
N GLU A 184 8.50 -5.77 -18.94
CA GLU A 184 8.97 -4.90 -17.85
C GLU A 184 8.62 -5.48 -16.46
N ASN A 185 7.40 -5.97 -16.27
CA ASN A 185 6.93 -6.53 -15.00
C ASN A 185 6.17 -7.86 -15.20
N PRO A 186 6.87 -8.95 -15.53
CA PRO A 186 6.25 -10.24 -15.86
C PRO A 186 5.44 -10.84 -14.70
N GLN A 187 5.89 -10.63 -13.44
CA GLN A 187 5.22 -11.18 -12.26
C GLN A 187 3.82 -10.62 -12.06
N SER A 188 3.59 -9.34 -12.39
CA SER A 188 2.25 -8.74 -12.32
C SER A 188 1.23 -9.45 -13.22
N TYR A 189 1.65 -10.05 -14.33
CA TYR A 189 0.79 -10.80 -15.24
C TYR A 189 0.46 -12.18 -14.69
N VAL A 190 1.41 -12.88 -14.07
CA VAL A 190 1.14 -14.17 -13.41
C VAL A 190 0.17 -13.97 -12.24
N HIS A 191 0.42 -12.96 -11.41
CA HIS A 191 -0.42 -12.59 -10.25
C HIS A 191 -1.87 -12.27 -10.67
N SER A 192 -2.06 -11.39 -11.67
CA SER A 192 -3.41 -10.96 -12.06
C SER A 192 -4.11 -11.89 -13.05
N ASN A 193 -3.40 -12.46 -14.04
CA ASN A 193 -4.03 -13.22 -15.13
C ASN A 193 -4.19 -14.72 -14.80
N ILE A 194 -3.29 -15.28 -14.00
CA ILE A 194 -3.29 -16.71 -13.66
C ILE A 194 -3.81 -16.92 -12.24
N ALA A 195 -3.09 -16.43 -11.23
CA ALA A 195 -3.49 -16.62 -9.83
C ALA A 195 -4.86 -16.01 -9.54
N GLY A 196 -5.11 -14.78 -10.04
CA GLY A 196 -6.39 -14.11 -9.89
C GLY A 196 -7.55 -14.84 -10.56
N LEU A 197 -7.32 -15.41 -11.75
CA LEU A 197 -8.32 -16.20 -12.47
C LEU A 197 -8.66 -17.48 -11.70
N VAL A 198 -7.66 -18.23 -11.22
CA VAL A 198 -7.87 -19.45 -10.44
C VAL A 198 -8.60 -19.14 -9.13
N THR A 199 -8.20 -18.09 -8.42
CA THR A 199 -8.85 -17.69 -7.16
C THR A 199 -10.32 -17.34 -7.37
N LEU A 200 -10.66 -16.62 -8.45
CA LEU A 200 -12.04 -16.31 -8.80
C LEU A 200 -12.83 -17.55 -9.21
N LEU A 201 -12.24 -18.47 -9.98
CA LEU A 201 -12.89 -19.72 -10.39
C LEU A 201 -13.18 -20.61 -9.19
N GLU A 202 -12.29 -20.66 -8.19
CA GLU A 202 -12.52 -21.38 -6.93
C GLU A 202 -13.70 -20.78 -6.15
N ALA A 203 -13.79 -19.44 -6.06
CA ALA A 203 -14.94 -18.78 -5.44
C ALA A 203 -16.25 -19.09 -6.19
N CYS A 204 -16.24 -19.02 -7.53
CA CYS A 204 -17.40 -19.34 -8.36
C CYS A 204 -17.82 -20.81 -8.26
N LYS A 205 -16.85 -21.73 -8.15
CA LYS A 205 -17.08 -23.16 -7.95
C LYS A 205 -17.81 -23.44 -6.64
N ASN A 206 -17.44 -22.72 -5.58
CA ASN A 206 -17.97 -22.91 -4.24
C ASN A 206 -19.29 -22.16 -4.00
N ALA A 207 -19.65 -21.20 -4.85
CA ALA A 207 -20.92 -20.49 -4.79
C ALA A 207 -22.11 -21.41 -5.14
N ASP A 208 -23.26 -21.20 -4.49
CA ASP A 208 -24.51 -21.89 -4.79
C ASP A 208 -25.69 -20.89 -4.82
N PRO A 209 -26.31 -20.64 -5.98
CA PRO A 209 -26.00 -21.22 -7.28
C PRO A 209 -24.67 -20.73 -7.86
N GLN A 210 -23.98 -21.59 -8.62
CA GLN A 210 -22.77 -21.20 -9.34
C GLN A 210 -23.09 -20.18 -10.45
N PRO A 211 -22.36 -19.05 -10.55
CA PRO A 211 -22.57 -18.04 -11.59
C PRO A 211 -22.14 -18.55 -12.97
N ALA A 212 -22.69 -17.95 -14.03
CA ALA A 212 -22.09 -18.06 -15.36
C ALA A 212 -20.95 -17.03 -15.51
N ILE A 213 -19.85 -17.42 -16.15
CA ILE A 213 -18.62 -16.62 -16.16
C ILE A 213 -18.32 -16.17 -17.59
N VAL A 214 -18.11 -14.87 -17.77
CA VAL A 214 -17.59 -14.29 -19.00
C VAL A 214 -16.27 -13.62 -18.68
N TRP A 215 -15.20 -13.90 -19.43
CA TRP A 215 -13.87 -13.38 -19.11
C TRP A 215 -13.11 -12.92 -20.35
N ALA A 216 -12.18 -11.98 -20.17
CA ALA A 216 -11.39 -11.43 -21.27
C ALA A 216 -10.11 -12.24 -21.55
N SER A 217 -10.12 -12.96 -22.67
CA SER A 217 -8.91 -13.41 -23.37
C SER A 217 -8.40 -12.28 -24.29
N SER A 218 -7.54 -12.57 -25.26
CA SER A 218 -6.99 -11.57 -26.17
C SER A 218 -6.63 -12.16 -27.53
N SER A 219 -6.74 -11.34 -28.58
CA SER A 219 -6.19 -11.67 -29.91
C SER A 219 -4.70 -12.01 -29.90
N SER A 220 -3.93 -11.62 -28.86
CA SER A 220 -2.52 -11.99 -28.72
C SER A 220 -2.29 -13.50 -28.60
N VAL A 221 -3.30 -14.31 -28.25
CA VAL A 221 -3.15 -15.78 -28.19
C VAL A 221 -2.85 -16.41 -29.55
N TYR A 222 -3.20 -15.74 -30.65
CA TYR A 222 -2.84 -16.21 -32.00
C TYR A 222 -1.33 -16.16 -32.26
N GLY A 223 -0.57 -15.39 -31.45
CA GLY A 223 0.88 -15.44 -31.41
C GLY A 223 1.53 -15.30 -32.79
N LEU A 224 2.32 -16.31 -33.17
CA LEU A 224 3.04 -16.36 -34.45
C LEU A 224 2.22 -16.90 -35.63
N ASN A 225 0.89 -16.99 -35.50
CA ASN A 225 0.03 -17.42 -36.59
C ASN A 225 -0.05 -16.35 -37.69
N GLU A 226 0.17 -16.74 -38.94
CA GLU A 226 0.12 -15.86 -40.12
C GLU A 226 -1.23 -15.94 -40.87
N LYS A 227 -2.07 -16.92 -40.54
CA LYS A 227 -3.38 -17.11 -41.17
C LYS A 227 -4.34 -16.00 -40.75
N THR A 228 -4.84 -15.22 -41.71
CA THR A 228 -5.80 -14.14 -41.46
C THR A 228 -7.00 -14.24 -42.42
N PRO A 229 -8.23 -13.90 -41.99
CA PRO A 229 -8.61 -13.46 -40.65
C PRO A 229 -8.51 -14.59 -39.60
N PHE A 230 -8.11 -14.23 -38.37
CA PHE A 230 -7.95 -15.18 -37.26
C PHE A 230 -9.32 -15.75 -36.85
N SER A 231 -9.41 -17.08 -36.80
CA SER A 231 -10.60 -17.83 -36.38
C SER A 231 -10.39 -18.45 -35.01
N GLU A 232 -11.48 -18.61 -34.25
CA GLU A 232 -11.46 -19.32 -32.97
C GLU A 232 -10.99 -20.78 -33.09
N SER A 233 -11.04 -21.35 -34.30
CA SER A 233 -10.55 -22.70 -34.64
C SER A 233 -9.04 -22.77 -34.92
N ASP A 234 -8.36 -21.64 -35.02
CA ASP A 234 -6.92 -21.61 -35.31
C ASP A 234 -6.10 -22.03 -34.08
N LEU A 235 -4.95 -22.68 -34.33
CA LEU A 235 -4.00 -23.09 -33.28
C LEU A 235 -3.38 -21.88 -32.58
N THR A 236 -3.25 -21.97 -31.27
CA THR A 236 -2.76 -20.89 -30.39
C THR A 236 -1.58 -21.32 -29.50
N ASP A 237 -0.91 -22.41 -29.85
CA ASP A 237 0.12 -23.05 -29.02
C ASP A 237 1.52 -22.43 -29.21
N ARG A 238 1.62 -21.35 -30.00
CA ARG A 238 2.87 -20.62 -30.28
C ARG A 238 2.74 -19.14 -29.86
N PRO A 239 2.57 -18.83 -28.57
CA PRO A 239 2.42 -17.46 -28.09
C PRO A 239 3.69 -16.64 -28.35
N ALA A 240 3.53 -15.42 -28.85
CA ALA A 240 4.65 -14.53 -29.19
C ALA A 240 5.20 -13.72 -27.99
N SER A 241 4.51 -13.74 -26.83
CA SER A 241 4.88 -12.99 -25.63
C SER A 241 4.35 -13.64 -24.36
N LEU A 242 4.89 -13.25 -23.19
CA LEU A 242 4.35 -13.68 -21.89
C LEU A 242 2.87 -13.31 -21.73
N TYR A 243 2.47 -12.12 -22.16
CA TYR A 243 1.06 -11.72 -22.13
C TYR A 243 0.19 -12.72 -22.93
N ALA A 244 0.59 -13.07 -24.15
CA ALA A 244 -0.10 -14.07 -24.96
C ALA A 244 -0.17 -15.43 -24.26
N ALA A 245 0.95 -15.87 -23.67
CA ALA A 245 1.03 -17.14 -22.93
C ALA A 245 0.06 -17.16 -21.73
N THR A 246 -0.02 -16.08 -20.95
CA THR A 246 -0.95 -16.02 -19.80
C THR A 246 -2.42 -16.07 -20.23
N LYS A 247 -2.77 -15.44 -21.36
CA LYS A 247 -4.13 -15.49 -21.89
C LYS A 247 -4.48 -16.88 -22.45
N LYS A 248 -3.55 -17.54 -23.13
CA LYS A 248 -3.73 -18.91 -23.60
C LYS A 248 -3.86 -19.89 -22.43
N ALA A 249 -3.01 -19.76 -21.41
CA ALA A 249 -3.13 -20.55 -20.18
C ALA A 249 -4.49 -20.36 -19.51
N GLY A 250 -5.04 -19.14 -19.50
CA GLY A 250 -6.38 -18.88 -19.00
C GLY A 250 -7.49 -19.62 -19.78
N GLU A 251 -7.35 -19.78 -21.10
CA GLU A 251 -8.29 -20.59 -21.90
C GLU A 251 -8.24 -22.06 -21.48
N GLU A 252 -7.06 -22.63 -21.29
CA GLU A 252 -6.89 -24.03 -20.85
C GLU A 252 -7.38 -24.26 -19.41
N ILE A 253 -7.08 -23.33 -18.49
CA ILE A 253 -7.55 -23.37 -17.09
C ILE A 253 -9.08 -23.34 -17.07
N THR A 254 -9.69 -22.39 -17.79
CA THR A 254 -11.17 -22.27 -17.79
C THR A 254 -11.85 -23.46 -18.45
N HIS A 255 -11.27 -24.04 -19.51
CA HIS A 255 -11.76 -25.29 -20.08
C HIS A 255 -11.78 -26.40 -19.04
N THR A 256 -10.70 -26.53 -18.26
CA THR A 256 -10.59 -27.54 -17.19
C THR A 256 -11.66 -27.34 -16.12
N TYR A 257 -11.91 -26.10 -15.68
CA TYR A 257 -12.94 -25.81 -14.70
C TYR A 257 -14.37 -26.06 -15.21
N ASN A 258 -14.66 -25.75 -16.47
CA ASN A 258 -15.91 -26.14 -17.11
C ASN A 258 -16.05 -27.67 -17.16
N HIS A 259 -15.00 -28.36 -17.59
CA HIS A 259 -14.99 -29.81 -17.77
C HIS A 259 -15.19 -30.56 -16.45
N ILE A 260 -14.48 -30.17 -15.39
CA ILE A 260 -14.47 -30.89 -14.11
C ILE A 260 -15.63 -30.45 -13.20
N TYR A 261 -15.93 -29.15 -13.15
CA TYR A 261 -16.86 -28.59 -12.16
C TYR A 261 -18.21 -28.17 -12.74
N GLY A 262 -18.36 -28.16 -14.07
CA GLY A 262 -19.64 -27.81 -14.70
C GLY A 262 -19.97 -26.31 -14.66
N LEU A 263 -18.96 -25.45 -14.55
CA LEU A 263 -19.11 -24.00 -14.68
C LEU A 263 -19.41 -23.61 -16.14
N SER A 264 -20.41 -22.77 -16.36
CA SER A 264 -20.69 -22.19 -17.67
C SER A 264 -19.73 -21.02 -17.93
N ILE A 265 -18.88 -21.13 -18.96
CA ILE A 265 -17.80 -20.17 -19.18
C ILE A 265 -17.77 -19.72 -20.66
N THR A 266 -17.62 -18.41 -20.87
CA THR A 266 -17.40 -17.81 -22.19
C THR A 266 -16.13 -16.94 -22.16
N GLY A 267 -15.13 -17.27 -22.98
CA GLY A 267 -13.91 -16.48 -23.17
C GLY A 267 -14.04 -15.52 -24.35
N LEU A 268 -13.64 -14.26 -24.17
CA LEU A 268 -13.72 -13.22 -25.21
C LEU A 268 -12.32 -12.78 -25.63
N ARG A 269 -11.92 -13.09 -26.87
CA ARG A 269 -10.66 -12.64 -27.45
C ARG A 269 -10.84 -11.21 -27.98
N PHE A 270 -10.42 -10.23 -27.18
CA PHE A 270 -10.46 -8.83 -27.60
C PHE A 270 -9.35 -8.49 -28.60
N PHE A 271 -9.73 -7.75 -29.63
CA PHE A 271 -8.81 -7.08 -30.54
C PHE A 271 -8.48 -5.68 -30.01
N THR A 272 -7.92 -4.78 -30.83
CA THR A 272 -7.39 -3.50 -30.34
C THR A 272 -8.50 -2.56 -29.91
N VAL A 273 -8.87 -2.60 -28.63
CA VAL A 273 -9.95 -1.78 -28.06
C VAL A 273 -9.51 -0.32 -27.91
N TYR A 274 -10.32 0.63 -28.36
CA TYR A 274 -10.04 2.06 -28.22
C TYR A 274 -11.30 2.89 -27.97
N GLY A 275 -11.13 4.09 -27.40
CA GLY A 275 -12.22 5.02 -27.12
C GLY A 275 -11.98 5.96 -25.92
N PRO A 276 -12.99 6.79 -25.57
CA PRO A 276 -13.02 7.63 -24.37
C PRO A 276 -12.74 6.86 -23.08
N TRP A 277 -12.10 7.50 -22.09
CA TRP A 277 -11.66 6.81 -20.87
C TRP A 277 -10.74 5.62 -21.14
N GLY A 278 -10.01 5.66 -22.26
CA GLY A 278 -9.05 4.63 -22.68
C GLY A 278 -7.86 4.44 -21.74
N ARG A 279 -7.00 3.48 -22.09
CA ARG A 279 -5.71 3.32 -21.41
C ARG A 279 -4.67 4.30 -21.99
N PRO A 280 -3.85 4.96 -21.15
CA PRO A 280 -2.93 6.00 -21.61
C PRO A 280 -1.70 5.46 -22.36
N ASP A 281 -1.37 4.18 -22.22
CA ASP A 281 -0.28 3.49 -22.91
C ASP A 281 -0.59 3.19 -24.39
N MET A 282 -1.88 3.18 -24.78
CA MET A 282 -2.29 2.84 -26.13
C MET A 282 -1.94 3.93 -27.14
N ALA A 283 -1.57 3.52 -28.36
CA ALA A 283 -1.03 4.40 -29.40
C ALA A 283 -1.91 5.63 -29.69
N TYR A 284 -3.23 5.47 -29.84
CA TYR A 284 -4.14 6.59 -30.11
C TYR A 284 -4.14 7.65 -28.99
N PHE A 285 -3.97 7.23 -27.73
CA PHE A 285 -3.97 8.11 -26.58
C PHE A 285 -2.63 8.85 -26.47
N SER A 286 -1.52 8.10 -26.51
CA SER A 286 -0.16 8.65 -26.46
C SER A 286 0.13 9.58 -27.65
N PHE A 287 -0.29 9.22 -28.87
CA PHE A 287 -0.11 10.06 -30.06
C PHE A 287 -0.90 11.35 -29.96
N THR A 288 -2.16 11.30 -29.51
CA THR A 288 -2.97 12.52 -29.32
C THR A 288 -2.31 13.50 -28.37
N ARG A 289 -1.79 13.01 -27.22
CA ARG A 289 -1.05 13.83 -26.26
C ARG A 289 0.19 14.46 -26.88
N ASN A 290 1.01 13.66 -27.58
CA ASN A 290 2.27 14.15 -28.16
C ASN A 290 2.03 15.15 -29.30
N ILE A 291 1.03 14.90 -30.16
CA ILE A 291 0.64 15.83 -31.24
C ILE A 291 0.23 17.19 -30.66
N LEU A 292 -0.63 17.21 -29.63
CA LEU A 292 -1.06 18.45 -28.99
C LEU A 292 0.08 19.19 -28.26
N GLN A 293 1.09 18.48 -27.79
CA GLN A 293 2.27 19.04 -27.13
C GLN A 293 3.40 19.41 -28.11
N GLY A 294 3.21 19.23 -29.42
CA GLY A 294 4.28 19.43 -30.43
C GLY A 294 5.45 18.43 -30.33
N LYS A 295 5.30 17.35 -29.55
CA LYS A 295 6.30 16.30 -29.36
C LYS A 295 6.25 15.28 -30.51
N PRO A 296 7.38 14.67 -30.89
CA PRO A 296 7.40 13.63 -31.91
C PRO A 296 6.63 12.38 -31.48
N ILE A 297 6.01 11.71 -32.47
CA ILE A 297 5.39 10.38 -32.32
C ILE A 297 6.23 9.33 -33.04
N THR A 298 6.32 8.15 -32.44
CA THR A 298 7.09 7.02 -32.99
C THR A 298 6.15 6.05 -33.67
N ILE A 299 6.33 5.86 -34.98
CA ILE A 299 5.57 4.91 -35.81
C ILE A 299 6.48 3.72 -36.12
N TYR A 300 6.06 2.54 -35.68
CA TYR A 300 6.78 1.30 -35.94
C TYR A 300 6.38 0.71 -37.30
N ARG A 301 7.36 0.16 -38.04
CA ARG A 301 7.16 -0.61 -39.27
C ARG A 301 7.68 -2.03 -39.12
N GLY A 302 6.98 -3.00 -39.71
CA GLY A 302 7.41 -4.39 -39.75
C GLY A 302 8.63 -4.59 -40.64
N LYS A 303 9.13 -5.83 -40.69
CA LYS A 303 10.19 -6.25 -41.62
C LYS A 303 9.81 -5.83 -43.05
N ASN A 304 10.79 -5.44 -43.86
CA ASN A 304 10.62 -4.94 -45.23
C ASN A 304 9.80 -3.62 -45.33
N ARG A 305 9.81 -2.78 -44.27
CA ARG A 305 9.13 -1.47 -44.22
C ARG A 305 7.61 -1.53 -44.40
N VAL A 306 6.97 -2.66 -44.11
CA VAL A 306 5.52 -2.82 -44.16
C VAL A 306 4.87 -2.08 -42.98
N ASP A 307 3.84 -1.27 -43.25
CA ASP A 307 3.11 -0.57 -42.20
C ASP A 307 2.27 -1.56 -41.36
N LEU A 308 2.34 -1.42 -40.04
CA LEU A 308 1.56 -2.25 -39.12
C LEU A 308 0.06 -1.92 -39.26
N ALA A 309 -0.78 -2.95 -39.27
CA ALA A 309 -2.24 -2.78 -39.25
C ALA A 309 -2.86 -3.47 -38.03
N ARG A 310 -3.93 -2.87 -37.50
CA ARG A 310 -4.65 -3.39 -36.34
C ARG A 310 -6.15 -3.34 -36.59
N ASP A 311 -6.84 -4.37 -36.11
CA ASP A 311 -8.28 -4.40 -36.02
C ASP A 311 -8.76 -3.56 -34.82
N PHE A 312 -8.93 -2.25 -35.05
CA PHE A 312 -9.37 -1.30 -34.03
C PHE A 312 -10.87 -1.43 -33.79
N THR A 313 -11.23 -1.82 -32.57
CA THR A 313 -12.62 -2.02 -32.15
C THR A 313 -13.03 -0.97 -31.15
N TYR A 314 -14.09 -0.23 -31.45
CA TYR A 314 -14.54 0.86 -30.58
C TYR A 314 -15.15 0.30 -29.29
N ILE A 315 -14.95 1.02 -28.18
CA ILE A 315 -15.35 0.59 -26.84
C ILE A 315 -16.84 0.24 -26.74
N ASP A 316 -17.74 1.02 -27.34
CA ASP A 316 -19.19 0.73 -27.30
C ASP A 316 -19.51 -0.61 -27.97
N ASP A 317 -18.78 -0.95 -29.05
CA ASP A 317 -19.00 -2.22 -29.74
C ASP A 317 -18.48 -3.38 -28.89
N ILE A 318 -17.30 -3.27 -28.27
CA ILE A 318 -16.82 -4.28 -27.30
C ILE A 318 -17.84 -4.50 -26.17
N VAL A 319 -18.41 -3.42 -25.62
CA VAL A 319 -19.41 -3.49 -24.54
C VAL A 319 -20.65 -4.26 -24.99
N LYS A 320 -21.16 -4.03 -26.21
CA LYS A 320 -22.28 -4.81 -26.77
C LYS A 320 -21.95 -6.30 -26.80
N GLY A 321 -20.74 -6.66 -27.22
CA GLY A 321 -20.28 -8.05 -27.25
C GLY A 321 -20.20 -8.68 -25.85
N CYS A 322 -19.66 -7.96 -24.86
CA CYS A 322 -19.62 -8.40 -23.46
C CYS A 322 -21.02 -8.63 -22.88
N VAL A 323 -21.94 -7.68 -23.09
CA VAL A 323 -23.32 -7.76 -22.60
C VAL A 323 -24.08 -8.90 -23.28
N ALA A 324 -23.98 -9.05 -24.60
CA ALA A 324 -24.61 -10.16 -25.32
C ALA A 324 -24.05 -11.53 -24.91
N SER A 325 -22.76 -11.59 -24.53
CA SER A 325 -22.15 -12.81 -24.01
C SER A 325 -22.74 -13.23 -22.66
N LEU A 326 -23.05 -12.27 -21.79
CA LEU A 326 -23.78 -12.50 -20.54
C LEU A 326 -25.21 -12.98 -20.83
N ASP A 327 -25.92 -12.32 -21.74
CA ASP A 327 -27.33 -12.64 -22.03
C ASP A 327 -27.52 -14.03 -22.64
N THR A 328 -26.54 -14.49 -23.43
CA THR A 328 -26.59 -15.81 -24.08
C THR A 328 -25.92 -16.91 -23.25
N ALA A 329 -25.34 -16.56 -22.10
CA ALA A 329 -24.71 -17.53 -21.21
C ALA A 329 -25.77 -18.47 -20.63
N LYS A 330 -25.55 -19.77 -20.76
CA LYS A 330 -26.38 -20.77 -20.08
C LYS A 330 -26.00 -20.83 -18.60
N LYS A 331 -26.92 -21.33 -17.77
CA LYS A 331 -26.63 -21.58 -16.35
C LYS A 331 -25.50 -22.60 -16.20
N SER A 332 -24.65 -22.37 -15.20
CA SER A 332 -23.75 -23.40 -14.68
C SER A 332 -24.56 -24.61 -14.22
N THR A 333 -23.90 -25.76 -14.20
CA THR A 333 -24.55 -27.05 -13.98
C THR A 333 -23.96 -27.82 -12.80
N GLY A 334 -22.85 -27.33 -12.24
CA GLY A 334 -22.34 -27.82 -10.97
C GLY A 334 -23.08 -27.22 -9.78
N SER A 335 -22.88 -27.83 -8.61
CA SER A 335 -23.32 -27.35 -7.30
C SER A 335 -22.47 -28.05 -6.24
N GLY A 336 -22.11 -27.34 -5.17
CA GLY A 336 -21.25 -27.86 -4.10
C GLY A 336 -19.89 -28.38 -4.59
N GLY A 337 -19.32 -27.73 -5.61
CA GLY A 337 -18.03 -28.12 -6.21
C GLY A 337 -18.06 -29.42 -7.03
N LYS A 338 -19.23 -29.97 -7.36
CA LYS A 338 -19.38 -31.17 -8.20
C LYS A 338 -20.18 -30.89 -9.46
N LYS A 339 -19.67 -31.35 -10.61
CA LYS A 339 -20.40 -31.29 -11.89
C LYS A 339 -21.58 -32.27 -11.89
N ARG A 340 -22.76 -31.79 -12.30
CA ARG A 340 -23.96 -32.65 -12.45
C ARG A 340 -24.23 -33.04 -13.90
N ARG A 341 -23.90 -32.17 -14.86
CA ARG A 341 -24.08 -32.39 -16.31
C ARG A 341 -23.06 -31.54 -17.10
N PRO A 342 -22.95 -31.68 -18.43
CA PRO A 342 -22.14 -30.77 -19.24
C PRO A 342 -22.65 -29.32 -19.18
N ALA A 343 -21.72 -28.36 -19.07
CA ALA A 343 -22.00 -26.92 -19.09
C ALA A 343 -21.43 -26.28 -20.36
N GLN A 344 -21.95 -25.10 -20.73
CA GLN A 344 -21.52 -24.38 -21.92
C GLN A 344 -20.08 -23.86 -21.77
N TYR A 345 -19.22 -24.16 -22.74
CA TYR A 345 -17.90 -23.55 -22.91
C TYR A 345 -17.82 -22.94 -24.31
N ARG A 346 -17.50 -21.64 -24.41
CA ARG A 346 -17.42 -20.92 -25.70
C ARG A 346 -16.24 -19.97 -25.71
N ILE A 347 -15.65 -19.77 -26.88
CA ILE A 347 -14.67 -18.72 -27.14
C ILE A 347 -15.14 -17.90 -28.33
N PHE A 348 -15.07 -16.57 -28.24
CA PHE A 348 -15.46 -15.68 -29.33
C PHE A 348 -14.39 -14.62 -29.60
N ASN A 349 -14.15 -14.34 -30.88
CA ASN A 349 -13.43 -13.15 -31.32
C ASN A 349 -14.36 -11.94 -31.31
N LEU A 350 -13.95 -10.87 -30.62
CA LEU A 350 -14.62 -9.57 -30.67
C LEU A 350 -13.67 -8.54 -31.31
N GLY A 351 -13.82 -8.38 -32.62
CA GLY A 351 -13.08 -7.41 -33.45
C GLY A 351 -14.00 -6.65 -34.41
N ASN A 352 -13.48 -5.63 -35.09
CA ASN A 352 -14.23 -4.79 -36.03
C ASN A 352 -14.23 -5.34 -37.47
N THR A 353 -13.35 -6.29 -37.80
CA THR A 353 -13.20 -6.91 -39.14
C THR A 353 -12.69 -5.97 -40.23
N SER A 354 -12.17 -4.81 -39.85
CA SER A 354 -11.63 -3.81 -40.78
C SER A 354 -10.27 -3.31 -40.27
N PRO A 355 -9.17 -4.04 -40.54
CA PRO A 355 -7.84 -3.63 -40.13
C PRO A 355 -7.45 -2.27 -40.73
N VAL A 356 -6.90 -1.38 -39.90
CA VAL A 356 -6.43 -0.06 -40.34
C VAL A 356 -4.96 0.11 -39.99
N THR A 357 -4.19 0.73 -40.90
CA THR A 357 -2.77 0.98 -40.68
C THR A 357 -2.54 2.07 -39.64
N VAL A 358 -1.45 1.96 -38.88
CA VAL A 358 -1.07 2.99 -37.89
C VAL A 358 -0.88 4.38 -38.52
N PRO A 359 -0.26 4.54 -39.71
CA PRO A 359 -0.20 5.84 -40.38
C PRO A 359 -1.57 6.43 -40.75
N MET A 360 -2.55 5.60 -41.16
CA MET A 360 -3.91 6.07 -41.43
C MET A 360 -4.59 6.57 -40.15
N MET A 361 -4.44 5.86 -39.04
CA MET A 361 -4.91 6.31 -37.72
C MET A 361 -4.32 7.67 -37.34
N VAL A 362 -3.02 7.87 -37.56
CA VAL A 362 -2.35 9.16 -37.33
C VAL A 362 -2.94 10.26 -38.21
N GLY A 363 -3.18 9.99 -39.50
CA GLY A 363 -3.80 10.95 -40.41
C GLY A 363 -5.20 11.39 -39.97
N ILE A 364 -5.99 10.46 -39.41
CA ILE A 364 -7.28 10.77 -38.80
C ILE A 364 -7.11 11.68 -37.58
N LEU A 365 -6.16 11.39 -36.70
CA LEU A 365 -5.87 12.24 -35.53
C LEU A 365 -5.43 13.65 -35.94
N GLU A 366 -4.55 13.80 -36.92
CA GLU A 366 -4.12 15.11 -37.46
C GLU A 366 -5.32 15.94 -37.93
N LYS A 367 -6.26 15.30 -38.64
CA LYS A 367 -7.49 15.95 -39.12
C LYS A 367 -8.41 16.37 -37.99
N GLN A 368 -8.59 15.53 -36.96
CA GLN A 368 -9.48 15.85 -35.82
C GLN A 368 -8.87 16.89 -34.88
N LEU A 369 -7.56 16.87 -34.67
CA LEU A 369 -6.84 17.78 -33.77
C LEU A 369 -6.49 19.11 -34.44
N LYS A 370 -6.56 19.20 -35.78
CA LYS A 370 -6.10 20.35 -36.58
C LYS A 370 -4.61 20.68 -36.37
N VAL A 371 -3.81 19.69 -35.99
CA VAL A 371 -2.35 19.82 -35.76
C VAL A 371 -1.63 18.70 -36.51
N LYS A 372 -0.53 19.03 -37.20
CA LYS A 372 0.31 18.05 -37.90
C LYS A 372 1.24 17.33 -36.92
N ALA A 373 1.37 16.01 -37.06
CA ALA A 373 2.21 15.20 -36.21
C ALA A 373 3.67 15.23 -36.68
N ARG A 374 4.61 15.38 -35.75
CA ARG A 374 6.04 15.18 -36.02
C ARG A 374 6.34 13.68 -35.98
N LYS A 375 6.42 13.01 -37.13
CA LYS A 375 6.49 11.54 -37.24
C LYS A 375 7.94 11.08 -37.28
N LYS A 376 8.35 10.20 -36.37
CA LYS A 376 9.60 9.44 -36.43
C LYS A 376 9.26 7.98 -36.75
N THR A 377 9.74 7.48 -37.88
CA THR A 377 9.51 6.09 -38.28
C THR A 377 10.70 5.24 -37.84
N VAL A 378 10.43 4.12 -37.18
CA VAL A 378 11.44 3.17 -36.70
C VAL A 378 11.02 1.74 -37.05
N GLU A 379 11.97 0.84 -37.18
CA GLU A 379 11.65 -0.58 -37.34
C GLU A 379 11.12 -1.16 -36.03
N MET A 380 10.16 -2.10 -36.13
CA MET A 380 9.55 -2.74 -34.99
C MET A 380 10.58 -3.62 -34.27
N PRO A 381 10.80 -3.42 -32.97
CA PRO A 381 11.70 -4.29 -32.21
C PRO A 381 11.12 -5.71 -32.13
N GLY A 382 12.00 -6.72 -32.00
CA GLY A 382 11.62 -8.11 -31.79
C GLY A 382 11.07 -8.36 -30.37
N ASN A 383 9.95 -7.73 -30.01
CA ASN A 383 9.39 -7.71 -28.66
C ASN A 383 8.09 -8.52 -28.51
N GLY A 384 7.78 -9.39 -29.48
CA GLY A 384 6.57 -10.21 -29.46
C GLY A 384 5.27 -9.50 -29.86
N ASP A 385 5.34 -8.24 -30.36
CA ASP A 385 4.21 -7.57 -31.02
C ASP A 385 4.02 -8.14 -32.45
N VAL A 386 2.78 -8.24 -32.90
CA VAL A 386 2.43 -8.87 -34.19
C VAL A 386 2.17 -7.82 -35.26
N PRO A 387 2.59 -8.00 -36.52
CA PRO A 387 2.52 -6.93 -37.51
C PRO A 387 1.11 -6.60 -37.99
N PHE A 388 0.21 -7.59 -38.01
CA PHE A 388 -1.14 -7.46 -38.56
C PHE A 388 -2.14 -8.23 -37.70
N THR A 389 -3.32 -7.64 -37.42
CA THR A 389 -4.42 -8.34 -36.75
C THR A 389 -5.73 -8.13 -37.51
N HIS A 390 -6.50 -9.21 -37.68
CA HIS A 390 -7.79 -9.21 -38.36
C HIS A 390 -8.68 -10.32 -37.79
N ALA A 391 -9.84 -9.97 -37.24
CA ALA A 391 -10.74 -10.93 -36.61
C ALA A 391 -11.72 -11.58 -37.60
N ASN A 392 -11.92 -12.89 -37.50
CA ASN A 392 -13.15 -13.52 -38.00
C ASN A 392 -14.17 -13.53 -36.86
N ILE A 393 -15.31 -12.84 -37.05
CA ILE A 393 -16.38 -12.72 -36.04
C ILE A 393 -17.64 -13.54 -36.37
N SER A 394 -17.56 -14.49 -37.30
CA SER A 394 -18.73 -15.23 -37.79
C SER A 394 -19.51 -15.92 -36.66
N SER A 395 -18.79 -16.52 -35.70
CA SER A 395 -19.41 -17.17 -34.53
C SER A 395 -20.06 -16.15 -33.60
N ALA A 396 -19.38 -15.05 -33.27
CA ALA A 396 -19.95 -13.97 -32.46
C ALA A 396 -21.18 -13.33 -33.12
N ARG A 397 -21.18 -13.16 -34.44
CA ARG A 397 -22.30 -12.62 -35.20
C ARG A 397 -23.52 -13.54 -35.15
N ARG A 398 -23.31 -14.85 -35.32
CA ARG A 398 -24.38 -15.87 -35.32
C ARG A 398 -24.97 -16.07 -33.92
N GLU A 399 -24.14 -16.14 -32.89
CA GLU A 399 -24.57 -16.57 -31.55
C GLU A 399 -24.84 -15.42 -30.59
N LEU A 400 -24.16 -14.28 -30.76
CA LEU A 400 -24.34 -13.10 -29.90
C LEU A 400 -25.08 -11.95 -30.61
N GLY A 401 -25.34 -12.07 -31.92
CA GLY A 401 -25.80 -10.95 -32.73
C GLY A 401 -24.75 -9.84 -32.87
N TYR A 402 -23.47 -10.14 -32.62
CA TYR A 402 -22.39 -9.15 -32.59
C TYR A 402 -22.15 -8.51 -33.97
N LYS A 403 -22.42 -7.21 -34.07
CA LYS A 403 -22.24 -6.40 -35.27
C LYS A 403 -21.55 -5.08 -34.88
N PRO A 404 -20.22 -4.98 -35.02
CA PRO A 404 -19.52 -3.72 -34.78
C PRO A 404 -19.90 -2.73 -35.89
N THR A 405 -20.26 -1.51 -35.51
CA THR A 405 -20.76 -0.49 -36.46
C THR A 405 -19.91 0.77 -36.49
N THR A 406 -18.94 0.89 -35.59
CA THR A 406 -18.15 2.12 -35.45
C THR A 406 -16.84 2.00 -36.22
N ASP A 407 -16.70 2.79 -37.28
CA ASP A 407 -15.42 2.92 -37.98
C ASP A 407 -14.39 3.72 -37.15
N LEU A 408 -13.11 3.59 -37.52
CA LEU A 408 -11.99 4.23 -36.79
C LEU A 408 -12.14 5.76 -36.71
N GLN A 409 -12.57 6.41 -37.80
CA GLN A 409 -12.70 7.85 -37.88
C GLN A 409 -13.79 8.37 -36.95
N THR A 410 -14.96 7.73 -36.97
CA THR A 410 -16.09 8.05 -36.08
C THR A 410 -15.70 7.86 -34.62
N GLY A 411 -15.04 6.75 -34.27
CA GLY A 411 -14.61 6.49 -32.90
C GLY A 411 -13.53 7.47 -32.41
N LEU A 412 -12.55 7.82 -33.24
CA LEU A 412 -11.51 8.79 -32.89
C LEU A 412 -12.08 10.20 -32.75
N LYS A 413 -13.06 10.59 -33.57
CA LYS A 413 -13.79 11.86 -33.40
C LYS A 413 -14.47 11.93 -32.03
N LYS A 414 -15.16 10.87 -31.60
CA LYS A 414 -15.77 10.79 -30.26
C LYS A 414 -14.73 10.89 -29.15
N PHE A 415 -13.59 10.19 -29.30
CA PHE A 415 -12.48 10.25 -28.35
C PHE A 415 -11.87 11.66 -28.23
N VAL A 416 -11.57 12.31 -29.35
CA VAL A 416 -11.00 13.67 -29.37
C VAL A 416 -11.98 14.67 -28.75
N ARG A 417 -13.28 14.56 -29.07
CA ARG A 417 -14.33 15.40 -28.46
C ARG A 417 -14.36 15.23 -26.93
N TRP A 418 -14.32 14.00 -26.44
CA TRP A 418 -14.24 13.72 -25.00
C TRP A 418 -13.01 14.33 -24.34
N ARG A 419 -11.87 14.34 -25.05
CA ARG A 419 -10.60 14.87 -24.51
C ARG A 419 -10.55 16.40 -24.46
N ILE A 420 -11.22 17.09 -25.40
CA ILE A 420 -11.12 18.54 -25.60
C ILE A 420 -12.27 19.32 -24.93
N PHE A 421 -13.44 18.73 -24.70
CA PHE A 421 -14.56 19.41 -24.02
C PHE A 421 -14.44 19.37 -22.48
N PRO A 422 -14.90 20.41 -21.74
CA PRO A 422 -14.70 20.53 -20.28
C PRO A 422 -15.38 19.46 -19.43
N PHE A 423 -16.34 18.71 -19.98
CA PHE A 423 -17.03 17.64 -19.25
C PHE A 423 -16.12 16.42 -18.91
N GLY A 424 -14.89 16.37 -19.42
CA GLY A 424 -13.97 15.24 -19.26
C GLY A 424 -12.82 15.41 -18.27
N TYR A 425 -12.66 16.58 -17.63
CA TYR A 425 -11.58 16.86 -16.69
C TYR A 425 -12.12 17.70 -15.52
N PHE A 426 -12.51 17.05 -14.43
CA PHE A 426 -12.57 17.72 -13.14
C PHE A 426 -11.15 17.81 -12.59
N SER A 427 -10.70 19.06 -12.39
CA SER A 427 -9.43 19.50 -11.81
C SER A 427 -8.19 19.43 -12.73
N LEU A 428 -7.41 20.52 -12.67
CA LEU A 428 -6.16 20.84 -13.37
C LEU A 428 -6.29 21.68 -14.65
N ARG A 429 -6.66 22.96 -14.48
CA ARG A 429 -6.04 24.12 -15.16
C ARG A 429 -6.60 25.43 -14.60
N SER A 430 -5.83 26.04 -13.70
CA SER A 430 -5.85 27.48 -13.46
C SER A 430 -4.40 27.95 -13.53
N THR A 431 -3.96 28.30 -14.74
CA THR A 431 -2.86 29.24 -14.99
C THR A 431 -2.77 29.55 -16.48
N GLN A 432 -2.94 30.85 -16.76
CA GLN A 432 -2.38 31.65 -17.84
C GLN A 432 -2.69 31.27 -19.30
N LEU A 433 -3.43 32.17 -19.96
CA LEU A 433 -3.13 32.68 -21.29
C LEU A 433 -3.93 33.97 -21.49
N GLU A 434 -3.29 35.10 -21.21
CA GLU A 434 -3.64 36.39 -21.80
C GLU A 434 -2.83 36.63 -23.07
N HIS A 435 -3.44 37.42 -23.97
CA HIS A 435 -2.95 38.03 -25.19
C HIS A 435 -2.72 37.16 -26.45
N SER A 436 -3.68 37.27 -27.38
CA SER A 436 -3.41 37.91 -28.69
C SER A 436 -4.74 38.25 -29.38
N GLY A 437 -4.81 39.47 -29.92
CA GLY A 437 -6.00 40.04 -30.55
C GLY A 437 -6.21 39.65 -32.01
N LEU A 438 -7.18 40.35 -32.60
CA LEU A 438 -7.68 40.31 -33.99
C LEU A 438 -8.73 39.23 -34.28
N VAL A 439 -9.98 39.65 -34.47
CA VAL A 439 -10.56 39.90 -35.82
C VAL A 439 -12.02 40.36 -35.65
N GLU A 440 -12.31 41.51 -36.25
CA GLU A 440 -13.63 42.08 -36.48
C GLU A 440 -14.53 41.16 -37.33
N GLY A 441 -15.86 41.30 -37.18
CA GLY A 441 -16.74 41.17 -38.34
C GLY A 441 -18.07 40.46 -38.15
N VAL A 442 -19.12 41.29 -38.17
CA VAL A 442 -20.42 41.09 -38.85
C VAL A 442 -21.60 40.49 -38.06
N GLY A 443 -22.63 41.33 -37.91
CA GLY A 443 -24.05 40.97 -37.76
C GLY A 443 -24.60 41.20 -36.34
N GLY A 444 -25.20 42.33 -35.96
CA GLY A 444 -26.02 43.25 -36.74
C GLY A 444 -27.50 42.88 -36.62
N ASN A 445 -28.15 43.40 -35.57
CA ASN A 445 -29.59 43.54 -35.29
C ASN A 445 -30.20 42.60 -34.24
N ILE A 446 -30.14 43.03 -32.98
CA ILE A 446 -31.24 43.18 -32.00
C ILE A 446 -30.60 43.90 -30.80
N LEU A 447 -30.59 45.24 -30.77
CA LEU A 447 -30.29 46.05 -29.56
C LEU A 447 -30.52 47.54 -29.85
N ARG A 448 -31.77 47.91 -30.14
CA ARG A 448 -32.27 49.29 -29.99
C ARG A 448 -33.51 49.26 -29.10
N LYS A 449 -33.30 48.96 -27.82
CA LYS A 449 -34.27 49.25 -26.74
C LYS A 449 -33.70 49.22 -25.30
N PHE A 450 -32.38 49.26 -25.13
CA PHE A 450 -31.74 49.15 -23.79
C PHE A 450 -30.66 50.22 -23.53
N SER A 451 -30.71 51.40 -24.14
CA SER A 451 -29.66 52.43 -23.94
C SER A 451 -29.95 53.47 -22.84
N SER A 452 -31.09 53.42 -22.15
CA SER A 452 -31.42 54.39 -21.09
C SER A 452 -31.39 53.83 -19.67
N VAL A 453 -31.14 52.52 -19.51
CA VAL A 453 -31.02 51.86 -18.18
C VAL A 453 -29.56 51.58 -17.82
N VAL A 454 -28.69 51.38 -18.82
CA VAL A 454 -27.27 50.99 -18.66
C VAL A 454 -26.38 52.11 -18.10
N ALA A 455 -26.72 53.39 -18.34
CA ALA A 455 -25.91 54.53 -17.85
C ALA A 455 -26.04 54.76 -16.33
N THR A 456 -27.13 54.29 -15.72
CA THR A 456 -27.39 54.45 -14.28
C THR A 456 -26.80 53.28 -13.49
N GLU A 457 -26.84 52.06 -14.04
CA GLU A 457 -26.22 50.86 -13.43
C GLU A 457 -24.68 50.92 -13.44
N GLN A 458 -24.06 51.47 -14.49
CA GLN A 458 -22.59 51.63 -14.55
C GLN A 458 -22.02 52.62 -13.52
N ARG A 459 -22.82 53.59 -13.05
CA ARG A 459 -22.41 54.55 -12.01
C ARG A 459 -22.54 53.97 -10.60
N VAL A 460 -23.51 53.08 -10.38
CA VAL A 460 -23.71 52.39 -9.10
C VAL A 460 -22.64 51.30 -8.90
N LEU A 461 -22.30 50.54 -9.96
CA LEU A 461 -21.23 49.54 -9.93
C LEU A 461 -19.85 50.14 -9.64
N LYS A 462 -19.52 51.32 -10.19
CA LYS A 462 -18.26 52.03 -9.90
C LYS A 462 -18.15 52.51 -8.45
N LEU A 463 -19.25 52.98 -7.85
CA LEU A 463 -19.29 53.43 -6.46
C LEU A 463 -19.25 52.26 -5.47
N GLU A 464 -19.73 51.07 -5.86
CA GLU A 464 -19.63 49.83 -5.08
C GLU A 464 -18.22 49.21 -5.17
N GLU A 465 -17.57 49.29 -6.33
CA GLU A 465 -16.16 48.88 -6.52
C GLU A 465 -15.18 49.77 -5.73
N GLU A 466 -15.34 51.11 -5.76
CA GLU A 466 -14.50 52.04 -4.98
C GLU A 466 -14.68 51.84 -3.46
N LYS A 467 -15.91 51.59 -2.97
CA LYS A 467 -16.15 51.25 -1.56
C LYS A 467 -15.58 49.89 -1.16
N GLY A 468 -15.64 48.90 -2.05
CA GLY A 468 -15.04 47.58 -1.81
C GLY A 468 -13.52 47.64 -1.70
N HIS A 469 -12.87 48.48 -2.51
CA HIS A 469 -11.41 48.67 -2.49
C HIS A 469 -10.95 49.33 -1.18
N GLN A 470 -11.68 50.35 -0.70
CA GLN A 470 -11.32 51.04 0.53
C GLN A 470 -11.51 50.18 1.79
N ILE A 471 -12.52 49.30 1.81
CA ILE A 471 -12.71 48.32 2.89
C ILE A 471 -11.55 47.29 2.92
N LEU A 472 -11.05 46.88 1.75
CA LEU A 472 -9.94 45.94 1.63
C LEU A 472 -8.63 46.53 2.15
N GLU A 473 -8.33 47.79 1.79
CA GLU A 473 -7.15 48.51 2.29
C GLU A 473 -7.19 48.69 3.82
N ASP A 474 -8.36 49.01 4.38
CA ASP A 474 -8.56 49.12 5.82
C ASP A 474 -8.33 47.78 6.55
N GLU A 475 -8.73 46.66 5.97
CA GLU A 475 -8.47 45.32 6.53
C GLU A 475 -6.98 44.96 6.49
N ILE A 476 -6.29 45.25 5.38
CA ILE A 476 -4.83 45.04 5.25
C ILE A 476 -4.09 45.92 6.27
N ALA A 477 -4.50 47.17 6.46
CA ALA A 477 -3.94 48.08 7.46
C ALA A 477 -4.13 47.56 8.90
N LYS A 478 -5.30 46.98 9.22
CA LYS A 478 -5.55 46.32 10.51
C LYS A 478 -4.60 45.14 10.74
N ILE A 479 -4.43 44.27 9.74
CA ILE A 479 -3.50 43.13 9.85
C ILE A 479 -2.07 43.62 10.04
N ARG A 480 -1.64 44.65 9.31
CA ARG A 480 -0.32 45.28 9.45
C ARG A 480 -0.12 45.86 10.85
N HIS A 481 -1.12 46.53 11.42
CA HIS A 481 -1.06 47.03 12.79
C HIS A 481 -0.87 45.89 13.80
N VAL A 482 -1.64 44.80 13.67
CA VAL A 482 -1.50 43.62 14.54
C VAL A 482 -0.12 42.99 14.39
N PHE A 483 0.41 42.90 13.16
CA PHE A 483 1.75 42.39 12.90
C PHE A 483 2.85 43.25 13.52
N ASN A 484 2.77 44.58 13.41
CA ASN A 484 3.74 45.50 14.02
C ASN A 484 3.70 45.42 15.56
N ALA A 485 2.51 45.33 16.15
CA ALA A 485 2.36 45.11 17.59
C ALA A 485 2.93 43.75 18.02
N ALA A 486 2.75 42.69 17.22
CA ALA A 486 3.36 41.39 17.46
C ALA A 486 4.89 41.45 17.37
N LYS A 487 5.46 42.13 16.37
CA LYS A 487 6.92 42.35 16.23
C LYS A 487 7.53 43.03 17.45
N GLN A 488 6.86 44.01 18.04
CA GLN A 488 7.32 44.63 19.29
C GLN A 488 7.35 43.62 20.44
N ARG A 489 6.34 42.75 20.53
CA ARG A 489 6.28 41.67 21.54
C ARG A 489 7.33 40.58 21.29
N PHE A 490 7.75 40.36 20.04
CA PHE A 490 8.81 39.41 19.68
C PHE A 490 10.21 39.81 20.18
N GLN A 491 10.38 41.02 20.71
CA GLN A 491 11.65 41.48 21.29
C GLN A 491 11.91 40.89 22.68
N LYS A 492 10.87 40.46 23.41
CA LYS A 492 11.01 39.90 24.76
C LYS A 492 10.11 38.68 24.92
N MET A 493 10.66 37.60 25.46
CA MET A 493 9.89 36.40 25.77
C MET A 493 8.82 36.72 26.84
N PRO A 494 7.54 36.42 26.60
CA PRO A 494 6.50 36.65 27.58
C PRO A 494 6.58 35.62 28.71
N ASP A 495 6.38 36.06 29.96
CA ASP A 495 6.44 35.17 31.13
C ASP A 495 5.38 34.05 31.07
N THR A 496 4.24 34.32 30.43
CA THR A 496 3.16 33.35 30.20
C THR A 496 3.57 32.14 29.36
N LEU A 497 4.61 32.25 28.52
CA LEU A 497 5.14 31.12 27.75
C LEU A 497 5.84 30.09 28.65
N ARG A 498 6.39 30.54 29.79
CA ARG A 498 7.00 29.65 30.79
C ARG A 498 5.96 28.86 31.57
N GLU A 499 4.74 29.37 31.66
CA GLU A 499 3.61 28.72 32.36
C GLU A 499 2.94 27.62 31.52
N ILE A 500 3.12 27.61 30.20
CA ILE A 500 2.60 26.54 29.35
C ILE A 500 3.29 25.22 29.76
N PRO A 501 2.55 24.11 29.98
CA PRO A 501 3.13 22.82 30.34
C PRO A 501 4.16 22.33 29.32
N LYS A 502 5.27 21.76 29.82
CA LYS A 502 6.28 21.09 29.01
C LYS A 502 5.86 19.64 28.74
N THR A 503 6.24 19.13 27.58
CA THR A 503 5.97 17.75 27.19
C THR A 503 6.92 16.81 27.94
N ASP A 504 6.45 15.71 28.51
CA ASP A 504 7.31 14.78 29.25
C ASP A 504 8.23 13.97 28.33
N PRO A 505 9.57 14.15 28.35
CA PRO A 505 10.48 13.38 27.49
C PRO A 505 10.39 11.87 27.69
N LYS A 506 9.95 11.40 28.86
CA LYS A 506 9.81 9.98 29.21
C LYS A 506 8.37 9.48 29.07
N GLY A 507 7.50 10.23 28.40
CA GLY A 507 6.11 9.86 28.21
C GLY A 507 5.89 8.70 27.23
N ILE A 508 4.67 8.15 27.27
CA ILE A 508 4.14 7.25 26.25
C ILE A 508 3.15 8.01 25.39
N TYR A 509 3.38 8.04 24.08
CA TYR A 509 2.55 8.75 23.12
C TYR A 509 1.68 7.78 22.34
N ALA A 510 0.38 8.08 22.25
CA ALA A 510 -0.61 7.18 21.67
C ALA A 510 -1.09 7.67 20.30
N ASN A 511 -0.94 6.79 19.29
CA ASN A 511 -1.54 6.94 17.96
C ASN A 511 -2.90 6.26 17.87
N LYS A 512 -3.15 5.28 18.74
CA LYS A 512 -4.43 4.61 18.98
C LYS A 512 -4.67 4.47 20.48
N ASP A 513 -5.93 4.45 20.87
CA ASP A 513 -6.31 4.22 22.26
C ASP A 513 -5.84 2.83 22.70
N LEU A 514 -5.16 2.79 23.85
CA LEU A 514 -4.60 1.56 24.40
C LEU A 514 -4.89 1.47 25.90
N ARG A 515 -5.47 0.35 26.29
CA ARG A 515 -5.75 0.01 27.69
C ARG A 515 -4.73 -1.01 28.17
N LEU A 516 -3.87 -0.61 29.10
CA LEU A 516 -2.76 -1.46 29.56
C LEU A 516 -3.23 -2.67 30.37
N ASP A 517 -4.40 -2.59 31.02
CA ASP A 517 -4.99 -3.69 31.79
C ASP A 517 -5.44 -4.86 30.92
N ASN A 518 -5.86 -4.58 29.68
CA ASN A 518 -6.28 -5.58 28.70
C ASN A 518 -5.10 -6.41 28.16
N ILE A 519 -3.88 -5.88 28.21
CA ILE A 519 -2.69 -6.55 27.69
C ILE A 519 -2.26 -7.65 28.66
N GLN A 520 -2.21 -8.89 28.20
CA GLN A 520 -1.77 -10.05 29.00
C GLN A 520 -0.38 -10.54 28.61
N VAL A 521 0.08 -10.20 27.40
CA VAL A 521 1.33 -10.71 26.85
C VAL A 521 2.19 -9.57 26.32
N PHE A 522 3.46 -9.55 26.71
CA PHE A 522 4.46 -8.56 26.33
C PHE A 522 5.58 -9.23 25.54
N GLY A 523 5.72 -8.86 24.29
CA GLY A 523 6.78 -9.31 23.41
C GLY A 523 7.83 -8.22 23.20
N PHE A 524 9.09 -8.62 23.10
CA PHE A 524 10.20 -7.68 22.92
C PHE A 524 11.12 -8.15 21.80
N ASP A 525 11.61 -7.22 20.99
CA ASP A 525 12.90 -7.40 20.33
C ASP A 525 14.04 -7.22 21.35
N TYR A 526 15.23 -7.71 21.00
CA TYR A 526 16.43 -7.54 21.79
C TYR A 526 17.19 -6.27 21.40
N ASP A 527 17.77 -6.22 20.20
CA ASP A 527 18.64 -5.13 19.75
C ASP A 527 17.90 -3.80 19.71
N TYR A 528 18.47 -2.74 20.28
CA TYR A 528 17.88 -1.40 20.38
C TYR A 528 16.48 -1.32 21.01
N THR A 529 15.95 -2.42 21.54
CA THR A 529 14.68 -2.45 22.24
C THR A 529 14.91 -2.76 23.71
N LEU A 530 15.47 -3.94 24.03
CA LEU A 530 15.93 -4.25 25.38
C LEU A 530 17.40 -3.82 25.57
N ALA A 531 18.23 -4.07 24.55
CA ALA A 531 19.64 -3.69 24.57
C ALA A 531 19.81 -2.24 24.15
N HIS A 532 20.26 -1.40 25.08
CA HIS A 532 20.61 -0.01 24.78
C HIS A 532 22.10 0.08 24.51
N TYR A 533 22.45 0.67 23.37
CA TYR A 533 23.82 0.79 22.92
C TYR A 533 24.32 2.23 23.09
N SER A 534 25.62 2.39 23.35
CA SER A 534 26.27 3.68 23.40
C SER A 534 26.49 4.26 21.99
N ALA A 535 26.81 5.55 21.91
CA ALA A 535 27.15 6.22 20.65
C ALA A 535 28.39 5.61 19.95
N ASN A 536 29.23 4.88 20.68
CA ASN A 536 30.43 4.23 20.14
C ASN A 536 30.11 3.08 19.18
N LEU A 537 28.91 2.48 19.28
CA LEU A 537 28.54 1.34 18.42
C LEU A 537 28.53 1.72 16.94
N GLN A 538 28.00 2.90 16.59
CA GLN A 538 27.98 3.35 15.20
C GLN A 538 29.38 3.54 14.62
N SER A 539 30.34 3.98 15.46
CA SER A 539 31.74 4.09 15.05
C SER A 539 32.34 2.71 14.76
N LEU A 540 32.07 1.71 15.62
CA LEU A 540 32.50 0.32 15.38
C LEU A 540 31.92 -0.26 14.09
N ILE A 541 30.61 -0.09 13.87
CA ILE A 541 29.95 -0.58 12.64
C ILE A 541 30.54 0.10 11.41
N TYR A 542 30.75 1.41 11.47
CA TYR A 542 31.34 2.19 10.39
C TYR A 542 32.77 1.75 10.08
N ASP A 543 33.61 1.57 11.10
CA ASP A 543 35.01 1.15 10.94
C ASP A 543 35.11 -0.28 10.38
N LEU A 544 34.30 -1.22 10.85
CA LEU A 544 34.27 -2.57 10.30
C LEU A 544 33.75 -2.59 8.85
N ALA A 545 32.77 -1.76 8.53
CA ALA A 545 32.21 -1.68 7.18
C ALA A 545 33.21 -1.07 6.19
N LYS A 546 33.90 0.02 6.55
CA LYS A 546 34.92 0.63 5.68
C LYS A 546 36.11 -0.32 5.46
N GLU A 547 36.53 -1.06 6.50
CA GLU A 547 37.56 -2.10 6.37
C GLU A 547 37.14 -3.20 5.40
N TYR A 548 35.88 -3.64 5.45
CA TYR A 548 35.36 -4.62 4.50
C TYR A 548 35.37 -4.10 3.06
N LEU A 549 34.97 -2.84 2.84
CA LEU A 549 34.99 -2.24 1.50
C LEU A 549 36.40 -2.21 0.91
N VAL A 550 37.41 -1.84 1.70
CA VAL A 550 38.81 -1.76 1.24
C VAL A 550 39.43 -3.15 1.06
N ASN A 551 39.31 -4.01 2.08
CA ASN A 551 40.01 -5.29 2.07
C ASN A 551 39.37 -6.31 1.13
N GLU A 552 38.04 -6.38 1.09
CA GLU A 552 37.29 -7.39 0.34
C GLU A 552 36.78 -6.87 -1.00
N LEU A 553 36.24 -5.64 -1.04
CA LEU A 553 35.71 -5.05 -2.28
C LEU A 553 36.73 -4.17 -3.02
N ARG A 554 37.95 -4.02 -2.50
CA ARG A 554 39.08 -3.33 -3.14
C ARG A 554 38.81 -1.85 -3.44
N TYR A 555 38.05 -1.19 -2.57
CA TYR A 555 37.98 0.27 -2.55
C TYR A 555 39.36 0.87 -2.22
N PRO A 556 39.64 2.13 -2.62
CA PRO A 556 40.93 2.79 -2.36
C PRO A 556 41.32 2.81 -0.88
N ASP A 557 42.60 2.60 -0.58
CA ASP A 557 43.12 2.59 0.80
C ASP A 557 42.85 3.91 1.55
N SER A 558 42.72 5.03 0.82
CA SER A 558 42.35 6.33 1.40
C SER A 558 41.00 6.30 2.11
N CYS A 559 40.10 5.37 1.79
CA CYS A 559 38.82 5.22 2.49
C CYS A 559 38.99 4.79 3.96
N LEU A 560 40.14 4.21 4.35
CA LEU A 560 40.41 3.85 5.75
C LEU A 560 40.58 5.08 6.66
N GLU A 561 40.92 6.24 6.08
CA GLU A 561 41.10 7.49 6.83
C GLU A 561 39.76 8.12 7.25
N PHE A 562 38.64 7.69 6.67
CA PHE A 562 37.33 8.24 6.99
C PHE A 562 36.97 7.97 8.45
N LYS A 563 36.30 8.95 9.07
CA LYS A 563 35.84 8.89 10.45
C LYS A 563 34.34 9.08 10.50
N TYR A 564 33.69 8.29 11.34
CA TYR A 564 32.26 8.42 11.56
C TYR A 564 31.92 9.80 12.15
N ASP A 565 30.99 10.51 11.49
CA ASP A 565 30.46 11.79 11.94
C ASP A 565 29.01 11.62 12.41
N ASN A 566 28.82 11.63 13.73
CA ASN A 566 27.50 11.46 14.34
C ASN A 566 26.57 12.68 14.16
N SER A 567 27.10 13.82 13.70
CA SER A 567 26.35 15.06 13.53
C SER A 567 25.71 15.19 12.15
N PHE A 568 26.03 14.28 11.23
CA PHE A 568 25.54 14.30 9.86
C PHE A 568 24.19 13.60 9.69
N PRO A 569 24.03 12.29 9.94
CA PRO A 569 22.81 11.58 9.59
C PRO A 569 21.73 11.77 10.65
N ILE A 570 20.47 11.63 10.22
CA ILE A 570 19.30 11.40 11.08
C ILE A 570 18.60 10.13 10.61
N ARG A 571 17.70 9.60 11.43
CA ARG A 571 16.90 8.43 11.05
C ARG A 571 15.79 8.83 10.07
N GLY A 572 15.47 7.95 9.13
CA GLY A 572 14.37 8.17 8.17
C GLY A 572 14.74 8.96 6.92
N LEU A 573 16.03 9.01 6.58
CA LEU A 573 16.50 9.55 5.30
C LEU A 573 16.19 8.60 4.14
N TYR A 574 16.32 9.11 2.92
CA TYR A 574 16.19 8.34 1.68
C TYR A 574 17.43 8.54 0.82
N TYR A 575 17.95 7.44 0.28
CA TYR A 575 18.99 7.47 -0.74
C TYR A 575 18.39 7.17 -2.12
N ASP A 576 18.69 8.01 -3.11
CA ASP A 576 18.31 7.77 -4.50
C ASP A 576 19.42 6.99 -5.21
N MET A 577 19.16 5.72 -5.53
CA MET A 577 20.12 4.85 -6.23
C MET A 577 20.38 5.26 -7.68
N SER A 578 19.50 6.06 -8.29
CA SER A 578 19.71 6.58 -9.65
C SER A 578 20.51 7.89 -9.66
N LYS A 579 20.32 8.74 -8.64
CA LYS A 579 20.89 10.10 -8.58
C LYS A 579 22.00 10.28 -7.56
N GLY A 580 22.24 9.31 -6.69
CA GLY A 580 23.26 9.36 -5.64
C GLY A 580 23.03 10.41 -4.57
N CYS A 581 21.78 10.87 -4.40
CA CYS A 581 21.43 11.90 -3.44
C CYS A 581 20.87 11.28 -2.16
N LEU A 582 21.33 11.79 -1.01
CA LEU A 582 20.77 11.51 0.30
C LEU A 582 19.83 12.65 0.70
N MET A 583 18.58 12.35 0.99
CA MET A 583 17.56 13.38 1.20
C MET A 583 16.55 13.04 2.30
N LYS A 584 15.94 14.08 2.85
CA LYS A 584 14.78 13.97 3.73
C LYS A 584 13.51 14.27 2.97
N LEU A 585 12.46 13.49 3.23
CA LEU A 585 11.14 13.65 2.62
C LEU A 585 10.09 14.05 3.65
N ASP A 586 9.13 14.87 3.22
CA ASP A 586 7.88 15.08 3.95
C ASP A 586 6.94 13.87 3.79
N PHE A 587 5.83 13.84 4.54
CA PHE A 587 4.87 12.74 4.47
C PHE A 587 4.17 12.59 3.10
N PHE A 588 4.21 13.61 2.25
CA PHE A 588 3.68 13.56 0.88
C PHE A 588 4.72 13.05 -0.13
N GLY A 589 5.96 12.76 0.29
CA GLY A 589 7.05 12.36 -0.60
C GLY A 589 7.70 13.55 -1.33
N SER A 590 7.67 14.75 -0.75
CA SER A 590 8.38 15.92 -1.29
C SER A 590 9.74 16.08 -0.63
N ILE A 591 10.75 16.39 -1.44
CA ILE A 591 12.12 16.69 -1.01
C ILE A 591 12.12 17.96 -0.16
N GLU A 592 12.67 17.85 1.05
CA GLU A 592 12.97 19.00 1.88
C GLU A 592 14.21 19.73 1.30
N PRO A 593 14.06 20.96 0.77
CA PRO A 593 15.10 21.60 -0.01
C PRO A 593 16.42 21.78 0.73
N ASP A 594 16.34 22.04 2.02
CA ASP A 594 17.51 22.32 2.84
C ASP A 594 18.08 21.05 3.50
N ALA A 595 17.65 19.88 3.04
CA ALA A 595 17.99 18.56 3.58
C ALA A 595 18.19 17.52 2.44
N CYS A 596 18.80 17.94 1.33
CA CYS A 596 19.18 17.11 0.19
C CYS A 596 20.67 17.29 -0.13
N TYR A 597 21.42 16.19 -0.18
CA TYR A 597 22.88 16.15 -0.26
C TYR A 597 23.33 15.21 -1.38
N PHE A 598 24.40 15.58 -2.06
CA PHE A 598 25.14 14.71 -2.97
C PHE A 598 26.55 14.53 -2.39
N GLY A 599 26.85 13.33 -1.89
CA GLY A 599 27.98 13.13 -0.98
C GLY A 599 27.79 13.93 0.32
N ARG A 600 28.79 14.72 0.70
CA ARG A 600 28.72 15.64 1.85
C ARG A 600 28.29 17.05 1.45
N ARG A 601 28.09 17.32 0.16
CA ARG A 601 27.70 18.64 -0.35
C ARG A 601 26.18 18.79 -0.39
N LYS A 602 25.68 19.82 0.28
CA LYS A 602 24.27 20.22 0.21
C LYS A 602 23.93 20.75 -1.19
N LEU A 603 22.79 20.31 -1.73
CA LEU A 603 22.27 20.79 -3.01
C LEU A 603 21.41 22.05 -2.83
N SER A 604 21.50 22.97 -3.79
CA SER A 604 20.64 24.14 -3.87
C SER A 604 19.28 23.82 -4.49
N ARG A 605 18.28 24.68 -4.27
CA ARG A 605 16.94 24.52 -4.88
C ARG A 605 16.96 24.39 -6.41
N PRO A 606 17.74 25.20 -7.16
CA PRO A 606 17.88 25.03 -8.60
C PRO A 606 18.43 23.65 -8.98
N GLU A 607 19.49 23.18 -8.31
CA GLU A 607 20.07 21.85 -8.58
C GLU A 607 19.07 20.72 -8.32
N ILE A 608 18.28 20.82 -7.24
CA ILE A 608 17.21 19.84 -6.95
C ILE A 608 16.17 19.86 -8.08
N ASN A 609 15.74 21.05 -8.52
CA ASN A 609 14.78 21.16 -9.63
C ASN A 609 15.36 20.65 -10.96
N ASP A 610 16.65 20.81 -11.21
CA ASP A 610 17.30 20.29 -12.42
C ASP A 610 17.41 18.76 -12.38
N LEU A 611 17.70 18.18 -11.21
CA LEU A 611 17.81 16.73 -11.02
C LEU A 611 16.46 16.01 -11.03
N TYR A 612 15.44 16.58 -10.37
CA TYR A 612 14.16 15.94 -10.11
C TYR A 612 12.98 16.53 -10.90
N GLY A 613 13.15 17.70 -11.53
CA GLY A 613 12.10 18.46 -12.22
C GLY A 613 11.16 19.20 -11.27
N THR A 614 10.77 18.54 -10.17
CA THR A 614 9.99 19.12 -9.09
C THR A 614 10.47 18.59 -7.74
N ARG A 615 10.09 19.23 -6.64
CA ARG A 615 10.35 18.70 -5.30
C ARG A 615 9.57 17.43 -4.98
N HIS A 616 8.45 17.18 -5.64
CA HIS A 616 7.65 15.98 -5.36
C HIS A 616 8.26 14.79 -6.08
N ILE A 617 8.61 13.75 -5.32
CA ILE A 617 9.09 12.49 -5.88
C ILE A 617 7.90 11.74 -6.47
N GLY A 618 7.87 11.61 -7.80
CA GLY A 618 6.87 10.82 -8.49
C GLY A 618 7.02 9.32 -8.20
N ARG A 619 5.97 8.54 -8.44
CA ARG A 619 5.97 7.10 -8.16
C ARG A 619 7.09 6.32 -8.84
N ASP A 620 7.49 6.71 -10.05
CA ASP A 620 8.56 6.04 -10.79
C ASP A 620 9.92 6.34 -10.16
N GLN A 621 10.17 7.59 -9.76
CA GLN A 621 11.39 7.98 -9.04
C GLN A 621 11.45 7.32 -7.65
N ALA A 622 10.30 7.17 -6.98
CA ALA A 622 10.20 6.53 -5.67
C ALA A 622 10.63 5.05 -5.66
N GLN A 623 10.68 4.37 -6.82
CA GLN A 623 11.14 2.97 -6.90
C GLN A 623 12.65 2.84 -6.71
N GLU A 624 13.40 3.88 -7.06
CA GLU A 624 14.86 3.94 -6.90
C GLU A 624 15.28 4.50 -5.54
N LEU A 625 14.31 4.94 -4.72
CA LEU A 625 14.57 5.43 -3.38
C LEU A 625 14.64 4.29 -2.38
N VAL A 626 15.66 4.33 -1.53
CA VAL A 626 15.82 3.41 -0.42
C VAL A 626 15.69 4.17 0.90
N GLY A 627 14.75 3.73 1.74
CA GLY A 627 14.52 4.31 3.06
C GLY A 627 15.52 3.78 4.09
N LEU A 628 16.22 4.70 4.73
CA LEU A 628 17.20 4.48 5.81
C LEU A 628 16.48 4.60 7.16
N MET A 629 15.89 3.49 7.61
CA MET A 629 14.82 3.50 8.62
C MET A 629 15.16 2.77 9.93
N ASP A 630 16.26 2.03 9.98
CA ASP A 630 16.75 1.37 11.18
C ASP A 630 17.83 2.21 11.88
N LEU A 631 18.40 1.73 12.98
CA LEU A 631 19.48 2.42 13.68
C LEU A 631 20.86 2.12 13.08
N PHE A 632 20.99 1.16 12.17
CA PHE A 632 22.22 0.92 11.41
C PHE A 632 22.41 1.95 10.28
N CYS A 633 21.31 2.60 9.91
CA CYS A 633 21.28 3.57 8.85
C CYS A 633 22.18 4.79 9.09
N PHE A 634 22.58 5.08 10.33
CA PHE A 634 23.49 6.19 10.60
C PHE A 634 24.88 5.93 10.02
N SER A 635 25.47 4.77 10.29
CA SER A 635 26.76 4.38 9.70
C SER A 635 26.66 4.20 8.19
N GLU A 636 25.56 3.62 7.70
CA GLU A 636 25.29 3.44 6.26
C GLU A 636 25.21 4.79 5.52
N ALA A 637 24.41 5.74 6.01
CA ALA A 637 24.24 7.07 5.43
C ALA A 637 25.56 7.87 5.40
N CYS A 638 26.32 7.84 6.50
CA CYS A 638 27.64 8.46 6.56
C CYS A 638 28.59 7.85 5.54
N LEU A 639 28.67 6.52 5.49
CA LEU A 639 29.64 5.84 4.64
C LEU A 639 29.32 6.03 3.15
N ILE A 640 28.03 6.00 2.77
CA ILE A 640 27.58 6.38 1.43
C ILE A 640 28.02 7.81 1.10
N ALA A 641 27.77 8.76 2.01
CA ALA A 641 28.11 10.16 1.78
C ALA A 641 29.63 10.38 1.63
N ASP A 642 30.44 9.70 2.42
CA ASP A 642 31.91 9.77 2.38
C ASP A 642 32.48 9.18 1.10
N ILE A 643 31.99 8.02 0.68
CA ILE A 643 32.41 7.36 -0.57
C ILE A 643 32.03 8.20 -1.78
N VAL A 644 30.79 8.68 -1.84
CA VAL A 644 30.33 9.55 -2.92
C VAL A 644 31.18 10.83 -2.95
N GLN A 645 31.45 11.44 -1.79
CA GLN A 645 32.30 12.63 -1.72
C GLN A 645 33.73 12.34 -2.20
N HIS A 646 34.31 11.22 -1.80
CA HIS A 646 35.64 10.81 -2.24
C HIS A 646 35.72 10.64 -3.76
N PHE A 647 34.74 9.96 -4.37
CA PHE A 647 34.70 9.82 -5.83
C PHE A 647 34.54 11.16 -6.54
N VAL A 648 33.73 12.07 -5.99
CA VAL A 648 33.59 13.44 -6.51
C VAL A 648 34.91 14.20 -6.44
N ASP A 649 35.59 14.19 -5.29
CA ASP A 649 36.84 14.92 -5.08
C ASP A 649 37.99 14.36 -5.93
N ALA A 650 38.04 13.04 -6.08
CA ALA A 650 38.99 12.34 -6.94
C ALA A 650 38.62 12.40 -8.44
N LYS A 651 37.46 12.97 -8.79
CA LYS A 651 36.91 13.05 -10.16
C LYS A 651 36.79 11.66 -10.82
N LEU A 652 36.39 10.67 -10.04
CA LEU A 652 36.14 9.30 -10.49
C LEU A 652 34.69 9.16 -10.94
N GLU A 653 34.48 8.44 -12.04
CA GLU A 653 33.14 8.03 -12.45
C GLU A 653 32.69 6.85 -11.59
N PHE A 654 31.44 6.89 -11.14
CA PHE A 654 30.82 5.83 -10.35
C PHE A 654 29.33 5.76 -10.63
N ASP A 655 28.74 4.60 -10.36
CA ASP A 655 27.30 4.39 -10.39
C ASP A 655 26.77 4.39 -8.95
N PRO A 656 25.83 5.29 -8.60
CA PRO A 656 25.34 5.40 -7.23
C PRO A 656 24.65 4.13 -6.71
N SER A 657 24.04 3.34 -7.60
CA SER A 657 23.37 2.09 -7.21
C SER A 657 24.37 1.05 -6.72
N TYR A 658 25.55 0.95 -7.34
CA TYR A 658 26.61 0.05 -6.91
C TYR A 658 27.27 0.53 -5.60
N VAL A 659 27.44 1.85 -5.42
CA VAL A 659 27.90 2.39 -4.15
C VAL A 659 26.97 2.00 -3.01
N TYR A 660 25.66 2.17 -3.21
CA TYR A 660 24.67 1.74 -2.22
C TYR A 660 24.73 0.23 -1.96
N GLN A 661 24.77 -0.59 -3.01
CA GLN A 661 24.81 -2.05 -2.88
C GLN A 661 26.05 -2.54 -2.14
N ASP A 662 27.22 -1.97 -2.42
CA ASP A 662 28.48 -2.35 -1.79
C ASP A 662 28.53 -1.92 -0.33
N VAL A 663 28.09 -0.69 -0.02
CA VAL A 663 27.97 -0.24 1.38
C VAL A 663 26.95 -1.09 2.14
N ASN A 664 25.77 -1.34 1.58
CA ASN A 664 24.76 -2.17 2.21
C ASN A 664 25.28 -3.60 2.42
N ARG A 665 26.00 -4.16 1.45
CA ARG A 665 26.67 -5.46 1.58
C ARG A 665 27.69 -5.47 2.71
N ALA A 666 28.50 -4.41 2.85
CA ALA A 666 29.45 -4.28 3.94
C ALA A 666 28.75 -4.24 5.30
N ILE A 667 27.74 -3.39 5.47
CA ILE A 667 26.93 -3.30 6.70
C ILE A 667 26.29 -4.66 7.03
N GLN A 668 25.63 -5.30 6.05
CA GLN A 668 25.03 -6.61 6.23
C GLN A 668 26.06 -7.70 6.57
N HIS A 669 27.25 -7.67 5.97
CA HIS A 669 28.33 -8.59 6.30
C HIS A 669 28.80 -8.42 7.75
N VAL A 670 29.02 -7.17 8.17
CA VAL A 670 29.47 -6.81 9.52
C VAL A 670 28.50 -7.34 10.59
N HIS A 671 27.19 -7.32 10.33
CA HIS A 671 26.19 -7.93 11.21
C HIS A 671 26.10 -9.46 11.12
N ARG A 672 26.06 -10.03 9.90
CA ARG A 672 25.83 -11.49 9.72
C ARG A 672 27.04 -12.35 10.05
N SER A 673 28.25 -11.81 9.93
CA SER A 673 29.51 -12.47 10.29
C SER A 673 29.72 -12.61 11.80
N GLY A 674 28.90 -11.90 12.61
CA GLY A 674 29.05 -11.83 14.06
C GLY A 674 30.30 -11.06 14.50
N LEU A 675 30.93 -10.27 13.62
CA LEU A 675 32.06 -9.39 13.97
C LEU A 675 31.63 -8.32 14.98
N VAL A 676 30.51 -7.64 14.73
CA VAL A 676 29.95 -6.66 15.67
C VAL A 676 29.62 -7.29 17.02
N HIS A 677 28.97 -8.46 17.02
CA HIS A 677 28.63 -9.16 18.25
C HIS A 677 29.88 -9.49 19.08
N ARG A 678 30.96 -9.96 18.44
CA ARG A 678 32.23 -10.24 19.10
C ARG A 678 32.91 -8.95 19.59
N GLY A 679 32.91 -7.89 18.81
CA GLY A 679 33.46 -6.58 19.20
C GLY A 679 32.74 -5.98 20.41
N ILE A 680 31.40 -6.05 20.43
CA ILE A 680 30.59 -5.62 21.58
C ILE A 680 30.93 -6.46 22.81
N LEU A 681 30.94 -7.79 22.70
CA LEU A 681 31.19 -8.66 23.85
C LEU A 681 32.65 -8.65 24.33
N SER A 682 33.61 -8.22 23.50
CA SER A 682 35.00 -8.04 23.95
C SER A 682 35.21 -6.81 24.84
N ASP A 683 34.32 -5.82 24.73
CA ASP A 683 34.34 -4.58 25.54
C ASP A 683 32.90 -4.08 25.78
N PRO A 684 32.11 -4.82 26.57
CA PRO A 684 30.68 -4.53 26.72
C PRO A 684 30.43 -3.19 27.40
N GLU A 685 31.31 -2.74 28.31
CA GLU A 685 31.19 -1.43 28.99
C GLU A 685 31.24 -0.26 28.00
N LYS A 686 32.02 -0.37 26.93
CA LYS A 686 32.12 0.67 25.91
C LYS A 686 30.88 0.76 25.02
N TYR A 687 30.20 -0.35 24.77
CA TYR A 687 29.16 -0.45 23.74
C TYR A 687 27.74 -0.65 24.28
N LEU A 688 27.56 -1.26 25.44
CA LEU A 688 26.27 -1.51 26.09
C LEU A 688 26.07 -0.56 27.26
N VAL A 689 24.85 -0.07 27.42
CA VAL A 689 24.44 0.78 28.54
C VAL A 689 23.71 -0.08 29.57
N LYS A 690 24.26 -0.18 30.79
CA LYS A 690 23.57 -0.85 31.90
C LYS A 690 22.31 -0.08 32.28
N ASN A 691 21.22 -0.81 32.53
CA ASN A 691 19.92 -0.21 32.83
C ASN A 691 19.13 -1.01 33.87
N GLY A 692 19.29 -0.65 35.15
CA GLY A 692 18.58 -1.31 36.24
C GLY A 692 17.06 -1.14 36.21
N GLN A 693 16.53 -0.11 35.53
CA GLN A 693 15.07 0.07 35.40
C GLN A 693 14.45 -0.97 34.46
N LEU A 694 15.19 -1.44 33.47
CA LEU A 694 14.70 -2.49 32.58
C LEU A 694 14.35 -3.76 33.34
N LEU A 695 15.22 -4.21 34.25
CA LEU A 695 14.93 -5.38 35.08
C LEU A 695 13.70 -5.18 35.93
N ARG A 696 13.57 -3.99 36.53
CA ARG A 696 12.42 -3.62 37.35
C ARG A 696 11.12 -3.68 36.55
N PHE A 697 11.14 -3.22 35.30
CA PHE A 697 10.01 -3.30 34.39
C PHE A 697 9.60 -4.74 34.09
N LEU A 698 10.55 -5.58 33.69
CA LEU A 698 10.29 -6.99 33.38
C LEU A 698 9.78 -7.76 34.60
N ARG A 699 10.36 -7.53 35.79
CA ARG A 699 9.89 -8.11 37.06
C ARG A 699 8.49 -7.65 37.42
N MET A 700 8.22 -6.34 37.31
CA MET A 700 6.87 -5.79 37.56
C MET A 700 5.83 -6.48 36.66
N LEU A 701 6.12 -6.68 35.37
CA LEU A 701 5.19 -7.37 34.47
C LEU A 701 4.93 -8.82 34.93
N LYS A 702 5.99 -9.55 35.29
CA LYS A 702 5.88 -10.94 35.80
C LYS A 702 5.11 -11.04 37.11
N GLU A 703 5.38 -10.15 38.06
CA GLU A 703 4.69 -10.07 39.36
C GLU A 703 3.20 -9.76 39.18
N ASN A 704 2.84 -8.97 38.16
CA ASN A 704 1.45 -8.72 37.77
C ASN A 704 0.84 -9.84 36.89
N GLY A 705 1.47 -11.01 36.82
CA GLY A 705 0.95 -12.20 36.14
C GLY A 705 1.00 -12.13 34.61
N LYS A 706 1.72 -11.16 34.02
CA LYS A 706 1.83 -11.02 32.56
C LYS A 706 2.80 -12.05 31.98
N LYS A 707 2.54 -12.46 30.74
CA LYS A 707 3.40 -13.36 29.97
C LYS A 707 4.40 -12.56 29.14
N LEU A 708 5.64 -13.02 29.09
CA LEU A 708 6.72 -12.32 28.40
C LEU A 708 7.35 -13.21 27.35
N PHE A 709 7.67 -12.68 26.17
CA PHE A 709 8.48 -13.38 25.19
C PHE A 709 9.53 -12.48 24.53
N LEU A 710 10.66 -13.09 24.19
CA LEU A 710 11.74 -12.45 23.45
C LEU A 710 11.78 -13.02 22.02
N LEU A 711 11.79 -12.15 21.01
CA LEU A 711 11.82 -12.52 19.60
C LEU A 711 12.86 -11.67 18.86
N THR A 712 14.04 -12.23 18.60
CA THR A 712 15.17 -11.49 18.03
C THR A 712 15.82 -12.17 16.84
N ASN A 713 16.39 -11.37 15.94
CA ASN A 713 17.24 -11.84 14.85
C ASN A 713 18.65 -12.23 15.30
N SER A 714 19.07 -11.74 16.48
CA SER A 714 20.39 -12.02 17.04
C SER A 714 20.57 -13.48 17.47
N PRO A 715 21.80 -14.02 17.41
CA PRO A 715 22.12 -15.35 17.91
C PRO A 715 22.06 -15.38 19.45
N TYR A 716 21.74 -16.54 20.02
CA TYR A 716 21.56 -16.67 21.45
C TYR A 716 22.80 -16.29 22.28
N TYR A 717 24.01 -16.69 21.86
CA TYR A 717 25.23 -16.36 22.62
C TYR A 717 25.41 -14.85 22.82
N PHE A 718 25.00 -14.04 21.83
CA PHE A 718 25.12 -12.60 21.88
C PHE A 718 24.08 -11.99 22.82
N VAL A 719 22.83 -12.43 22.69
CA VAL A 719 21.73 -12.06 23.58
C VAL A 719 22.07 -12.41 25.03
N ASP A 720 22.58 -13.62 25.26
CA ASP A 720 22.92 -14.11 26.59
C ASP A 720 24.06 -13.30 27.24
N GLY A 721 25.12 -13.00 26.47
CA GLY A 721 26.22 -12.17 26.94
C GLY A 721 25.78 -10.74 27.29
N GLY A 722 25.02 -10.09 26.41
CA GLY A 722 24.56 -8.72 26.65
C GLY A 722 23.50 -8.64 27.75
N MET A 723 22.55 -9.57 27.84
CA MET A 723 21.58 -9.63 28.94
C MET A 723 22.26 -9.83 30.29
N ARG A 724 23.27 -10.70 30.38
CA ARG A 724 24.05 -10.86 31.63
C ARG A 724 24.74 -9.56 32.03
N PHE A 725 25.40 -8.89 31.08
CA PHE A 725 26.09 -7.64 31.37
C PHE A 725 25.13 -6.51 31.79
N MET A 726 24.04 -6.31 31.04
CA MET A 726 23.09 -5.23 31.32
C MET A 726 22.36 -5.39 32.66
N LEU A 727 22.21 -6.63 33.13
CA LEU A 727 21.48 -6.98 34.34
C LEU A 727 22.38 -7.40 35.51
N GLU A 728 23.71 -7.38 35.32
CA GLU A 728 24.71 -7.84 36.29
C GLU A 728 24.54 -7.19 37.66
N ASP A 729 24.31 -5.87 37.69
CA ASP A 729 24.21 -5.10 38.94
C ASP A 729 22.86 -5.28 39.64
N SER A 730 21.88 -5.94 39.01
CA SER A 730 20.48 -6.00 39.45
C SER A 730 19.91 -7.42 39.64
N LEU A 731 20.59 -8.44 39.09
CA LEU A 731 20.29 -9.86 39.29
C LEU A 731 21.11 -10.43 40.46
N GLY A 732 20.51 -11.32 41.26
CA GLY A 732 21.27 -12.06 42.27
C GLY A 732 22.27 -13.04 41.62
N PRO A 733 23.29 -13.52 42.35
CA PRO A 733 24.32 -14.43 41.80
C PRO A 733 23.80 -15.75 41.21
N GLN A 734 22.54 -16.11 41.50
CA GLN A 734 21.88 -17.34 41.06
C GLN A 734 20.71 -17.07 40.08
N ASP A 735 20.36 -15.82 39.81
CA ASP A 735 19.19 -15.49 38.99
C ASP A 735 19.53 -15.61 37.50
N CYS A 736 18.70 -16.33 36.74
CA CYS A 736 18.84 -16.42 35.30
C CYS A 736 17.85 -15.46 34.60
N TRP A 737 18.36 -14.53 33.78
CA TRP A 737 17.50 -13.61 33.03
C TRP A 737 16.45 -14.32 32.16
N ARG A 738 16.73 -15.56 31.72
CA ARG A 738 15.80 -16.36 30.92
C ARG A 738 14.49 -16.66 31.64
N GLU A 739 14.51 -16.71 32.97
CA GLU A 739 13.33 -16.96 33.79
C GLU A 739 12.32 -15.81 33.74
N LEU A 740 12.78 -14.61 33.33
CA LEU A 740 11.93 -13.47 33.05
C LEU A 740 11.08 -13.65 31.78
N PHE A 741 11.34 -14.65 30.94
CA PHE A 741 10.62 -14.86 29.69
C PHE A 741 9.97 -16.25 29.67
N ASP A 742 8.69 -16.30 29.30
CA ASP A 742 7.99 -17.56 29.06
C ASP A 742 8.47 -18.24 27.76
N VAL A 743 8.89 -17.44 26.77
CA VAL A 743 9.40 -17.93 25.48
C VAL A 743 10.59 -17.08 25.02
N VAL A 744 11.69 -17.72 24.62
CA VAL A 744 12.86 -17.04 24.04
C VAL A 744 13.16 -17.61 22.65
N ILE A 745 13.05 -16.76 21.63
CA ILE A 745 13.29 -17.11 20.22
C ILE A 745 14.42 -16.23 19.68
N ALA A 746 15.54 -16.88 19.34
CA ALA A 746 16.71 -16.27 18.69
C ALA A 746 16.75 -16.62 17.20
N LYS A 747 17.51 -15.88 16.39
CA LYS A 747 17.55 -16.05 14.92
C LYS A 747 16.16 -16.23 14.29
N ALA A 748 15.20 -15.41 14.73
CA ALA A 748 13.79 -15.46 14.30
C ALA A 748 13.62 -15.20 12.81
N ASN A 749 14.52 -14.41 12.22
CA ASN A 749 14.50 -14.01 10.81
C ASN A 749 13.26 -13.16 10.48
N LYS A 750 13.00 -12.14 11.30
CA LYS A 750 12.05 -11.05 11.02
C LYS A 750 12.59 -10.20 9.86
N PRO A 751 11.72 -9.75 8.92
CA PRO A 751 10.26 -9.87 8.92
C PRO A 751 9.70 -11.21 8.40
N GLU A 752 10.51 -12.08 7.81
CA GLU A 752 10.01 -13.34 7.23
C GLU A 752 9.39 -14.26 8.28
N PHE A 753 9.73 -14.12 9.56
CA PHE A 753 9.02 -14.79 10.67
C PHE A 753 7.49 -14.65 10.57
N TYR A 754 7.00 -13.48 10.14
CA TYR A 754 5.55 -13.19 10.10
C TYR A 754 4.85 -13.76 8.87
N THR A 755 5.58 -14.15 7.82
CA THR A 755 5.03 -14.62 6.54
C THR A 755 5.48 -16.02 6.13
N SER A 756 6.53 -16.56 6.76
CA SER A 756 7.10 -17.86 6.42
C SER A 756 6.35 -19.02 7.07
N GLU A 757 6.72 -20.24 6.67
CA GLU A 757 6.29 -21.50 7.30
C GLU A 757 7.48 -22.26 7.89
N ARG A 758 8.56 -21.56 8.28
CA ARG A 758 9.76 -22.18 8.85
C ARG A 758 9.45 -22.78 10.23
N PRO A 759 9.83 -24.04 10.52
CA PRO A 759 9.55 -24.64 11.82
C PRO A 759 10.50 -24.12 12.91
N PHE A 760 10.02 -24.12 14.16
CA PHE A 760 10.87 -23.89 15.33
C PHE A 760 11.83 -25.07 15.54
N ARG A 761 13.03 -24.76 16.05
CA ARG A 761 14.02 -25.74 16.49
C ARG A 761 14.47 -25.42 17.90
N CYS A 762 14.46 -26.39 18.81
CA CYS A 762 15.04 -26.20 20.14
C CYS A 762 16.56 -26.14 20.01
N TYR A 763 17.18 -25.13 20.62
CA TYR A 763 18.62 -24.93 20.62
C TYR A 763 19.21 -25.48 21.92
N ASP A 764 20.17 -26.38 21.79
CA ASP A 764 20.96 -26.95 22.88
C ASP A 764 22.16 -26.05 23.14
N VAL A 765 22.12 -25.34 24.27
CA VAL A 765 23.14 -24.33 24.64
C VAL A 765 24.48 -24.97 24.95
N GLU A 766 24.51 -26.18 25.53
CA GLU A 766 25.75 -26.85 25.91
C GLU A 766 26.47 -27.44 24.70
N LYS A 767 25.69 -27.95 23.74
CA LYS A 767 26.23 -28.59 22.53
C LYS A 767 26.38 -27.64 21.34
N ASP A 768 25.88 -26.40 21.46
CA ASP A 768 25.76 -25.44 20.34
C ASP A 768 25.12 -26.04 19.09
N THR A 769 24.03 -26.80 19.27
CA THR A 769 23.35 -27.52 18.17
C THR A 769 21.84 -27.34 18.21
N LEU A 770 21.20 -27.51 17.03
CA LEU A 770 19.74 -27.48 16.90
C LEU A 770 19.18 -28.90 16.97
N ALA A 771 18.21 -29.12 17.85
CA ALA A 771 17.42 -30.33 17.86
C ALA A 771 16.44 -30.33 16.68
N PHE A 772 16.46 -31.42 15.90
CA PHE A 772 15.59 -31.61 14.74
C PHE A 772 14.22 -32.25 15.08
N SER A 773 13.92 -32.37 16.37
CA SER A 773 12.59 -32.75 16.84
C SER A 773 11.55 -31.65 16.55
N LYS A 774 10.29 -32.06 16.46
CA LYS A 774 9.16 -31.13 16.35
C LYS A 774 8.99 -30.38 17.67
N VAL A 775 8.73 -29.08 17.60
CA VAL A 775 8.40 -28.24 18.76
C VAL A 775 6.89 -28.12 18.85
N ASP A 776 6.29 -28.81 19.80
CA ASP A 776 4.84 -28.80 20.05
C ASP A 776 4.44 -27.90 21.24
N ALA A 777 5.40 -27.54 22.08
CA ALA A 777 5.23 -26.64 23.23
C ALA A 777 6.50 -25.82 23.46
N PHE A 778 6.34 -24.61 24.00
CA PHE A 778 7.46 -23.83 24.53
C PHE A 778 7.64 -24.12 26.01
N HIS A 779 8.84 -24.55 26.39
CA HIS A 779 9.22 -24.84 27.76
C HIS A 779 10.06 -23.70 28.37
N PRO A 780 9.86 -23.37 29.67
CA PRO A 780 10.68 -22.39 30.37
C PRO A 780 12.18 -22.72 30.29
N ASN A 781 13.02 -21.69 30.29
CA ASN A 781 14.48 -21.80 30.21
C ASN A 781 15.05 -22.52 28.98
N LYS A 782 14.21 -22.89 27.99
CA LYS A 782 14.66 -23.41 26.68
C LYS A 782 14.69 -22.29 25.65
N ILE A 783 15.63 -22.42 24.71
CA ILE A 783 15.84 -21.46 23.63
C ILE A 783 15.38 -22.09 22.32
N TYR A 784 14.71 -21.29 21.50
CA TYR A 784 14.21 -21.72 20.20
C TYR A 784 14.83 -20.87 19.10
N TYR A 785 15.15 -21.49 17.98
CA TYR A 785 15.62 -20.80 16.79
C TYR A 785 14.55 -20.86 15.71
N HIS A 786 14.53 -19.83 14.88
CA HIS A 786 13.67 -19.75 13.69
C HIS A 786 12.18 -19.76 14.06
N GLY A 787 11.38 -20.57 13.36
CA GLY A 787 9.93 -20.58 13.50
C GLY A 787 9.21 -19.58 12.61
N CYS A 788 7.89 -19.53 12.80
CA CYS A 788 7.03 -18.56 12.17
C CYS A 788 5.83 -18.20 13.06
N LEU A 789 5.20 -17.07 12.77
CA LEU A 789 4.06 -16.55 13.53
C LEU A 789 2.89 -17.54 13.58
N LYS A 790 2.60 -18.24 12.47
CA LYS A 790 1.49 -19.21 12.40
C LYS A 790 1.66 -20.33 13.44
N THR A 791 2.84 -20.96 13.48
CA THR A 791 3.12 -22.01 14.47
C THR A 791 3.26 -21.43 15.87
N PHE A 792 3.79 -20.21 16.02
CA PHE A 792 3.88 -19.54 17.32
C PHE A 792 2.50 -19.40 17.96
N LEU A 793 1.54 -18.84 17.23
CA LEU A 793 0.16 -18.67 17.69
C LEU A 793 -0.56 -20.00 17.95
N GLN A 794 -0.26 -21.04 17.16
CA GLN A 794 -0.82 -22.38 17.38
C GLN A 794 -0.34 -23.01 18.70
N ILE A 795 0.94 -22.82 19.04
CA ILE A 795 1.54 -23.34 20.27
C ILE A 795 1.08 -22.53 21.48
N THR A 796 1.17 -21.20 21.41
CA THR A 796 0.88 -20.33 22.57
C THR A 796 -0.60 -20.14 22.82
N LYS A 797 -1.42 -20.16 21.75
CA LYS A 797 -2.86 -19.85 21.78
C LYS A 797 -3.19 -18.48 22.37
N TRP A 798 -2.24 -17.54 22.34
CA TRP A 798 -2.44 -16.17 22.80
C TRP A 798 -3.33 -15.39 21.82
N ASN A 799 -4.26 -14.62 22.36
CA ASN A 799 -5.18 -13.81 21.58
C ASN A 799 -4.48 -12.52 21.12
N GLY A 800 -4.55 -12.20 19.82
CA GLY A 800 -3.81 -11.08 19.24
C GLY A 800 -3.97 -9.73 19.96
N PRO A 801 -5.21 -9.27 20.24
CA PRO A 801 -5.46 -8.01 20.93
C PRO A 801 -4.97 -7.94 22.39
N GLU A 802 -4.58 -9.07 22.99
CA GLU A 802 -4.00 -9.11 24.34
C GLU A 802 -2.47 -9.07 24.32
N VAL A 803 -1.87 -9.08 23.13
CA VAL A 803 -0.42 -9.06 22.92
C VAL A 803 0.00 -7.65 22.54
N ILE A 804 1.01 -7.12 23.23
CA ILE A 804 1.77 -5.95 22.79
C ILE A 804 3.19 -6.39 22.41
N TYR A 805 3.70 -5.86 21.30
CA TYR A 805 5.07 -6.11 20.84
C TYR A 805 5.88 -4.82 20.76
N PHE A 806 7.01 -4.82 21.46
CA PHE A 806 7.98 -3.74 21.51
C PHE A 806 9.08 -3.99 20.48
N GLY A 807 9.36 -2.97 19.66
CA GLY A 807 10.44 -3.02 18.68
C GLY A 807 10.87 -1.63 18.24
N ASP A 808 12.12 -1.48 17.85
CA ASP A 808 12.66 -0.21 17.34
C ASP A 808 12.51 -0.10 15.81
N HIS A 809 12.49 -1.21 15.07
CA HIS A 809 12.45 -1.18 13.61
C HIS A 809 11.01 -1.24 13.08
N LEU A 810 10.52 -0.12 12.52
CA LEU A 810 9.13 0.01 12.05
C LEU A 810 8.68 -1.10 11.08
N PHE A 811 9.51 -1.47 10.10
CA PHE A 811 9.16 -2.48 9.10
C PHE A 811 9.42 -3.93 9.51
N SER A 812 10.56 -4.26 10.12
CA SER A 812 10.84 -5.65 10.52
C SER A 812 10.08 -6.05 11.77
N ASP A 813 9.88 -5.13 12.72
CA ASP A 813 9.33 -5.46 14.04
C ASP A 813 7.87 -5.11 14.20
N LEU A 814 7.38 -3.99 13.66
CA LEU A 814 6.03 -3.52 14.00
C LEU A 814 4.99 -3.83 12.91
N ARG A 815 5.39 -3.79 11.64
CA ARG A 815 4.48 -4.07 10.51
C ARG A 815 3.90 -5.49 10.57
N GLY A 816 4.70 -6.49 10.93
CA GLY A 816 4.28 -7.89 11.04
C GLY A 816 3.25 -8.10 12.16
N PRO A 817 3.58 -7.76 13.42
CA PRO A 817 2.66 -7.81 14.56
C PRO A 817 1.38 -7.01 14.37
N SER A 818 1.47 -5.79 13.82
CA SER A 818 0.28 -4.98 13.53
C SER A 818 -0.68 -5.71 12.58
N LYS A 819 -0.15 -6.34 11.52
CA LYS A 819 -0.95 -7.19 10.62
C LYS A 819 -1.47 -8.47 11.26
N ALA A 820 -0.81 -8.96 12.30
CA ALA A 820 -1.25 -10.10 13.11
C ALA A 820 -2.34 -9.73 14.13
N GLY A 821 -2.69 -8.44 14.24
CA GLY A 821 -3.66 -7.94 15.21
C GLY A 821 -3.09 -7.77 16.62
N TRP A 822 -1.76 -7.72 16.76
CA TRP A 822 -1.10 -7.36 18.02
C TRP A 822 -1.03 -5.85 18.16
N HIS A 823 -1.07 -5.38 19.40
CA HIS A 823 -0.68 -4.01 19.71
C HIS A 823 0.83 -3.84 19.50
N THR A 824 1.23 -2.64 19.08
CA THR A 824 2.63 -2.34 18.77
C THR A 824 3.12 -1.12 19.54
N ALA A 825 4.29 -1.25 20.16
CA ALA A 825 4.99 -0.18 20.85
C ALA A 825 6.32 0.09 20.13
N ALA A 826 6.47 1.27 19.51
CA ALA A 826 7.73 1.66 18.89
C ALA A 826 8.70 2.24 19.91
N ILE A 827 9.95 1.76 19.90
CA ILE A 827 11.06 2.33 20.67
C ILE A 827 11.86 3.29 19.80
N ILE A 828 11.80 4.58 20.11
CA ILE A 828 12.37 5.67 19.31
C ILE A 828 13.36 6.47 20.15
N HIS A 829 14.65 6.15 20.04
CA HIS A 829 15.71 6.68 20.90
C HIS A 829 15.90 8.19 20.77
N GLU A 830 15.62 8.73 19.58
CA GLU A 830 15.76 10.16 19.25
C GLU A 830 14.70 11.03 19.96
N LEU A 831 13.61 10.41 20.42
CA LEU A 831 12.43 11.09 20.93
C LEU A 831 12.71 11.95 22.16
N GLU A 832 13.43 11.41 23.16
CA GLU A 832 13.75 12.14 24.40
C GLU A 832 14.51 13.44 24.10
N ASN A 833 15.53 13.35 23.24
CA ASN A 833 16.36 14.50 22.88
C ASN A 833 15.56 15.55 22.09
N GLU A 834 14.72 15.14 21.14
CA GLU A 834 13.89 16.09 20.41
C GLU A 834 12.86 16.78 21.30
N ILE A 835 12.23 16.06 22.24
CA ILE A 835 11.29 16.67 23.18
C ILE A 835 12.04 17.66 24.10
N GLN A 836 13.25 17.32 24.55
CA GLN A 836 14.06 18.22 25.37
C GLN A 836 14.37 19.52 24.63
N ILE A 837 14.80 19.45 23.36
CA ILE A 837 15.02 20.62 22.50
C ILE A 837 13.72 21.42 22.35
N GLN A 838 12.59 20.75 22.07
CA GLN A 838 11.30 21.42 21.92
C GLN A 838 10.79 22.07 23.21
N ASN A 839 11.22 21.58 24.37
CA ASN A 839 10.88 22.12 25.68
C ASN A 839 11.76 23.31 26.09
N GLU A 840 12.83 23.60 25.34
CA GLU A 840 13.64 24.79 25.58
C GLU A 840 12.84 26.06 25.31
N ASP A 841 13.02 27.05 26.18
CA ASP A 841 12.32 28.32 26.10
C ASP A 841 12.58 29.05 24.77
N SER A 842 13.79 28.89 24.22
CA SER A 842 14.22 29.39 22.90
C SER A 842 13.36 28.80 21.76
N TYR A 843 13.24 27.48 21.69
CA TYR A 843 12.45 26.79 20.66
C TYR A 843 10.98 27.19 20.75
N ARG A 844 10.41 27.14 21.97
CA ARG A 844 9.00 27.47 22.21
C ARG A 844 8.69 28.91 21.83
N PHE A 845 9.63 29.81 22.04
CA PHE A 845 9.49 31.21 21.66
C PHE A 845 9.44 31.38 20.15
N GLU A 846 10.37 30.76 19.40
CA GLU A 846 10.35 30.79 17.94
C GLU A 846 9.12 30.08 17.36
N GLN A 847 8.67 28.98 17.98
CA GLN A 847 7.45 28.29 17.59
C GLN A 847 6.22 29.18 17.80
N ALA A 848 6.13 29.94 18.89
CA ALA A 848 5.06 30.89 19.13
C ALA A 848 5.04 32.01 18.07
N LYS A 849 6.21 32.57 17.72
CA LYS A 849 6.33 33.55 16.62
C LYS A 849 5.80 32.98 15.32
N PHE A 850 6.22 31.76 14.96
CA PHE A 850 5.79 31.07 13.75
C PHE A 850 4.27 30.91 13.68
N HIS A 851 3.60 30.53 14.78
CA HIS A 851 2.15 30.37 14.82
C HIS A 851 1.41 31.69 14.64
N VAL A 852 1.84 32.77 15.32
CA VAL A 852 1.26 34.11 15.17
C VAL A 852 1.37 34.59 13.72
N ILE A 853 2.55 34.44 13.10
CA ILE A 853 2.78 34.85 11.71
C ILE A 853 1.89 34.03 10.75
N ARG A 854 1.75 32.72 10.98
CA ARG A 854 0.90 31.84 10.17
C ARG A 854 -0.58 32.22 10.28
N GLU A 855 -1.07 32.57 11.47
CA GLU A 855 -2.44 33.05 11.66
C GLU A 855 -2.69 34.35 10.89
N LEU A 856 -1.74 35.29 10.94
CA LEU A 856 -1.82 36.55 10.19
C LEU A 856 -1.78 36.33 8.68
N LEU A 857 -0.97 35.38 8.18
CA LEU A 857 -0.95 35.00 6.77
C LEU A 857 -2.30 34.42 6.33
N VAL A 858 -2.94 33.57 7.14
CA VAL A 858 -4.28 33.03 6.83
C VAL A 858 -5.32 34.15 6.77
N LYS A 859 -5.30 35.09 7.74
CA LYS A 859 -6.18 36.26 7.72
C LYS A 859 -5.93 37.11 6.47
N LEU A 860 -4.68 37.37 6.13
CA LEU A 860 -4.30 38.14 4.94
C LEU A 860 -4.76 37.46 3.64
N HIS A 861 -4.66 36.14 3.54
CA HIS A 861 -5.18 35.43 2.35
C HIS A 861 -6.71 35.41 2.29
N ALA A 862 -7.40 35.50 3.42
CA ALA A 862 -8.86 35.53 3.46
C ALA A 862 -9.45 36.88 3.04
N THR A 863 -8.69 37.99 3.13
CA THR A 863 -9.19 39.32 2.76
C THR A 863 -9.30 39.51 1.23
N VAL A 864 -8.50 38.82 0.42
CA VAL A 864 -8.46 39.02 -1.04
C VAL A 864 -9.25 37.92 -1.77
N SER A 865 -10.34 38.28 -2.45
CA SER A 865 -11.13 37.38 -3.31
C SER A 865 -11.12 37.83 -4.78
N ASN A 866 -10.43 37.08 -5.66
CA ASN A 866 -10.54 37.14 -7.12
C ASN A 866 -10.34 38.52 -7.84
N GLY A 867 -9.41 39.37 -7.39
CA GLY A 867 -9.01 40.62 -8.08
C GLY A 867 -7.69 41.18 -7.53
N GLU A 868 -7.00 42.01 -8.32
CA GLU A 868 -5.58 42.43 -8.21
C GLU A 868 -5.01 42.64 -6.79
N ALA A 869 -3.82 42.08 -6.55
CA ALA A 869 -3.07 42.27 -5.31
C ALA A 869 -2.51 43.69 -5.21
N SER A 870 -2.93 44.46 -4.20
CA SER A 870 -2.38 45.80 -3.95
C SER A 870 -0.90 45.75 -3.56
N GLU A 871 -0.19 46.88 -3.72
CA GLU A 871 1.23 46.99 -3.35
C GLU A 871 1.42 46.76 -1.83
N GLU A 872 0.49 47.26 -1.03
CA GLU A 872 0.45 47.10 0.43
C GLU A 872 0.26 45.64 0.85
N TYR A 873 -0.56 44.90 0.12
CA TYR A 873 -0.76 43.46 0.31
C TYR A 873 0.54 42.71 0.03
N MET A 874 1.16 42.96 -1.12
CA MET A 874 2.39 42.29 -1.53
C MET A 874 3.55 42.59 -0.57
N SER A 875 3.66 43.84 -0.11
CA SER A 875 4.61 44.27 0.92
C SER A 875 4.39 43.49 2.23
N LEU A 876 3.16 43.45 2.74
CA LEU A 876 2.86 42.76 4.01
C LEU A 876 3.07 41.24 3.90
N LEU A 877 2.66 40.65 2.77
CA LEU A 877 2.87 39.23 2.47
C LEU A 877 4.36 38.88 2.44
N TRP A 878 5.20 39.74 1.86
CA TRP A 878 6.64 39.54 1.81
C TRP A 878 7.26 39.60 3.21
N GLU A 879 6.95 40.64 4.00
CA GLU A 879 7.45 40.76 5.38
C GLU A 879 7.01 39.59 6.29
N LEU A 880 5.73 39.17 6.20
CA LEU A 880 5.24 38.02 6.97
C LEU A 880 5.97 36.73 6.56
N ASN A 881 6.21 36.52 5.26
CA ASN A 881 6.96 35.35 4.81
C ASN A 881 8.43 35.39 5.22
N GLU A 882 9.07 36.57 5.23
CA GLU A 882 10.45 36.74 5.69
C GLU A 882 10.59 36.37 7.19
N GLU A 883 9.71 36.91 8.04
CA GLU A 883 9.71 36.58 9.47
C GLU A 883 9.39 35.10 9.72
N LYS A 884 8.47 34.52 8.95
CA LYS A 884 8.19 33.07 8.98
C LYS A 884 9.45 32.26 8.65
N GLN A 885 10.19 32.65 7.60
CA GLN A 885 11.44 31.98 7.20
C GLN A 885 12.52 32.09 8.28
N LYS A 886 12.68 33.26 8.92
CA LYS A 886 13.63 33.45 10.04
C LYS A 886 13.33 32.54 11.22
N ALA A 887 12.06 32.45 11.63
CA ALA A 887 11.64 31.56 12.70
C ALA A 887 11.91 30.08 12.34
N CYS A 888 11.56 29.64 11.13
CA CYS A 888 11.85 28.30 10.63
C CYS A 888 13.35 27.97 10.65
N TYR A 889 14.20 28.86 10.14
CA TYR A 889 15.66 28.67 10.10
C TYR A 889 16.25 28.56 11.52
N THR A 890 15.77 29.40 12.43
CA THR A 890 16.24 29.41 13.83
C THR A 890 15.84 28.12 14.54
N MET A 891 14.57 27.68 14.42
CA MET A 891 14.11 26.41 14.97
C MET A 891 14.87 25.22 14.39
N LYS A 892 15.08 25.18 13.07
CA LYS A 892 15.87 24.12 12.42
C LYS A 892 17.28 24.01 13.00
N GLY A 893 17.94 25.14 13.20
CA GLY A 893 19.31 25.21 13.72
C GLY A 893 19.49 24.67 15.14
N MET A 894 18.40 24.39 15.86
CA MET A 894 18.41 23.78 17.19
C MET A 894 18.50 22.24 17.15
N PHE A 895 18.27 21.62 16.00
CA PHE A 895 18.35 20.17 15.82
C PHE A 895 19.62 19.77 15.04
N ASN A 896 19.60 18.62 14.36
CA ASN A 896 20.68 18.18 13.49
C ASN A 896 21.01 19.26 12.44
N LYS A 897 22.30 19.60 12.31
CA LYS A 897 22.77 20.69 11.44
C LYS A 897 22.52 20.42 9.94
N SER A 898 22.51 19.15 9.55
CA SER A 898 22.44 18.73 8.16
C SER A 898 20.99 18.55 7.69
N PHE A 899 20.14 17.88 8.48
CA PHE A 899 18.78 17.47 8.10
C PHE A 899 17.66 17.97 9.04
N GLY A 900 17.98 18.74 10.10
CA GLY A 900 17.01 19.29 11.04
C GLY A 900 16.39 18.24 11.97
N ALA A 901 15.16 18.48 12.44
CA ALA A 901 14.44 17.56 13.33
C ALA A 901 14.10 16.23 12.63
N THR A 902 14.04 15.10 13.32
CA THR A 902 13.71 13.79 12.71
C THR A 902 12.23 13.72 12.35
N PHE A 903 11.35 14.22 13.22
CA PHE A 903 9.89 14.07 13.06
C PHE A 903 9.24 15.16 12.21
N LEU A 904 9.90 16.31 12.03
CA LEU A 904 9.34 17.48 11.35
C LEU A 904 10.26 17.98 10.23
N THR A 905 9.63 18.47 9.18
CA THR A 905 10.29 19.23 8.11
C THR A 905 10.41 20.70 8.47
N ASP A 906 11.28 21.44 7.78
CA ASP A 906 11.51 22.86 8.06
C ASP A 906 10.26 23.72 7.75
N THR A 907 9.35 23.19 6.93
CA THR A 907 8.05 23.77 6.62
C THR A 907 6.97 23.49 7.68
N GLY A 908 7.31 22.73 8.73
CA GLY A 908 6.40 22.35 9.81
C GLY A 908 5.45 21.19 9.46
N GLN A 909 5.70 20.46 8.36
CA GLN A 909 4.99 19.23 8.02
C GLN A 909 5.64 18.01 8.68
N GLU A 910 4.86 16.94 8.89
CA GLU A 910 5.38 15.64 9.32
C GLU A 910 6.42 15.11 8.32
N SER A 911 7.51 14.53 8.82
CA SER A 911 8.45 13.79 7.99
C SER A 911 7.87 12.44 7.56
N ALA A 912 8.40 11.87 6.49
CA ALA A 912 8.04 10.51 6.07
C ALA A 912 8.26 9.46 7.18
N PHE A 913 9.27 9.67 8.04
CA PHE A 913 9.53 8.81 9.20
C PHE A 913 8.43 8.91 10.26
N ALA A 914 8.03 10.13 10.65
CA ALA A 914 6.92 10.35 11.58
C ALA A 914 5.62 9.72 11.07
N TYR A 915 5.36 9.84 9.77
CA TYR A 915 4.22 9.21 9.13
C TYR A 915 4.24 7.67 9.25
N HIS A 916 5.40 7.02 9.11
CA HIS A 916 5.50 5.57 9.31
C HIS A 916 5.28 5.14 10.77
N ILE A 917 5.72 5.94 11.74
CA ILE A 917 5.39 5.71 13.16
C ILE A 917 3.87 5.73 13.35
N HIS A 918 3.18 6.74 12.80
CA HIS A 918 1.71 6.83 12.84
C HIS A 918 0.99 5.62 12.23
N GLN A 919 1.60 4.99 11.21
CA GLN A 919 1.01 3.83 10.53
C GLN A 919 1.18 2.51 11.29
N TYR A 920 2.35 2.29 11.89
CA TYR A 920 2.74 0.96 12.39
C TYR A 920 2.78 0.84 13.92
N ALA A 921 2.84 1.96 14.65
CA ALA A 921 2.91 1.97 16.10
C ALA A 921 1.56 2.43 16.70
N ASP A 922 0.95 1.62 17.56
CA ASP A 922 -0.22 2.03 18.34
C ASP A 922 0.19 3.04 19.41
N VAL A 923 1.34 2.78 20.04
CA VAL A 923 2.00 3.71 20.97
C VAL A 923 3.50 3.78 20.64
N TYR A 924 4.15 4.86 21.03
CA TYR A 924 5.61 4.99 20.91
C TYR A 924 6.19 5.71 22.12
N THR A 925 7.43 5.38 22.44
CA THR A 925 8.18 5.98 23.55
C THR A 925 9.68 5.85 23.29
N SER A 926 10.52 6.52 24.08
CA SER A 926 11.97 6.43 23.91
C SER A 926 12.57 5.11 24.36
N LYS A 927 11.99 4.50 25.41
CA LYS A 927 12.50 3.29 26.06
C LYS A 927 11.37 2.45 26.67
N PRO A 928 11.43 1.11 26.67
CA PRO A 928 10.36 0.27 27.22
C PRO A 928 10.06 0.55 28.69
N GLU A 929 11.08 0.82 29.51
CA GLU A 929 10.93 1.06 30.95
C GLU A 929 10.17 2.34 31.29
N ASN A 930 9.89 3.23 30.32
CA ASN A 930 9.00 4.36 30.55
C ASN A 930 7.59 3.92 30.98
N PHE A 931 7.19 2.69 30.63
CA PHE A 931 5.96 2.08 31.12
C PHE A 931 5.94 1.89 32.65
N LEU A 932 7.08 1.91 33.35
CA LEU A 932 7.12 1.91 34.81
C LEU A 932 6.46 3.15 35.44
N PHE A 933 6.48 4.27 34.73
CA PHE A 933 5.92 5.53 35.23
C PHE A 933 4.41 5.63 35.02
N HIS A 934 3.79 4.60 34.43
CA HIS A 934 2.36 4.53 34.19
C HIS A 934 1.74 3.39 35.01
N PRO A 935 0.54 3.59 35.60
CA PRO A 935 -0.13 2.52 36.31
C PRO A 935 -0.48 1.36 35.35
N PRO A 936 -0.49 0.10 35.81
CA PRO A 936 -0.85 -1.05 34.97
C PRO A 936 -2.28 -0.98 34.38
N HIS A 937 -3.14 -0.15 34.94
CA HIS A 937 -4.51 0.12 34.47
C HIS A 937 -4.64 1.43 33.69
N ALA A 938 -3.52 2.04 33.28
CA ALA A 938 -3.56 3.28 32.50
C ALA A 938 -4.32 3.08 31.20
N TRP A 939 -5.13 4.08 30.86
CA TRP A 939 -5.73 4.21 29.56
C TRP A 939 -5.02 5.33 28.81
N LEU A 940 -4.26 4.94 27.80
CA LEU A 940 -3.58 5.84 26.90
C LEU A 940 -4.56 6.24 25.80
N HIS A 941 -4.80 7.54 25.66
CA HIS A 941 -5.73 8.09 24.69
C HIS A 941 -5.02 8.87 23.60
N VAL A 942 -5.53 8.79 22.38
CA VAL A 942 -5.11 9.68 21.31
C VAL A 942 -5.49 11.12 21.68
N PRO A 943 -4.57 12.10 21.57
CA PRO A 943 -4.90 13.49 21.83
C PRO A 943 -6.08 13.97 20.98
N TYR A 944 -7.01 14.70 21.61
CA TYR A 944 -8.31 15.04 21.02
C TYR A 944 -8.22 15.92 19.77
N ASP A 945 -7.13 16.67 19.61
CA ASP A 945 -6.89 17.62 18.53
C ASP A 945 -6.11 17.02 17.35
N ILE A 946 -5.61 15.79 17.50
CA ILE A 946 -4.88 15.04 16.49
C ILE A 946 -5.86 14.26 15.60
N LYS A 947 -5.62 14.26 14.28
CA LYS A 947 -6.44 13.59 13.23
C LYS A 947 -7.86 14.16 12.99
N ILE A 948 -8.13 15.36 13.49
CA ILE A 948 -9.32 16.12 13.11
C ILE A 948 -9.12 16.75 11.71
N MET A 949 -10.00 16.44 10.74
CA MET A 949 -9.94 17.07 9.41
C MET A 949 -10.10 18.60 9.51
N PRO A 950 -9.43 19.41 8.66
CA PRO A 950 -9.42 20.88 8.78
C PRO A 950 -10.79 21.59 8.83
N HIS A 951 -11.85 20.96 8.34
CA HIS A 951 -13.21 21.53 8.34
C HIS A 951 -14.01 21.27 9.62
N HIS A 952 -13.52 20.41 10.51
CA HIS A 952 -14.19 20.17 11.79
C HIS A 952 -13.88 21.31 12.76
N VAL A 953 -14.91 21.74 13.49
CA VAL A 953 -14.81 22.83 14.46
C VAL A 953 -13.98 22.39 15.66
N LYS A 954 -12.89 23.13 15.93
CA LYS A 954 -12.13 22.99 17.17
C LYS A 954 -12.77 23.85 18.24
N VAL A 955 -13.56 23.24 19.12
CA VAL A 955 -14.09 23.94 20.30
C VAL A 955 -13.01 23.90 21.38
N SER A 956 -12.51 25.06 21.79
CA SER A 956 -11.48 25.14 22.84
C SER A 956 -12.07 24.66 24.18
N SER A 957 -11.38 23.73 24.83
CA SER A 957 -11.73 23.30 26.19
C SER A 957 -11.66 24.44 27.22
N ASN A 958 -10.96 25.53 26.88
CA ASN A 958 -10.84 26.71 27.75
C ASN A 958 -12.15 27.48 27.87
N LEU A 959 -13.16 27.21 27.04
CA LEU A 959 -14.52 27.76 27.19
C LEU A 959 -15.20 27.31 28.50
N PHE A 960 -14.73 26.21 29.10
CA PHE A 960 -15.28 25.64 30.34
C PHE A 960 -14.24 25.53 31.47
N ARG A 961 -12.99 25.97 31.25
CA ARG A 961 -11.99 26.06 32.32
C ARG A 961 -12.09 27.44 32.97
N THR A 962 -12.91 27.53 34.02
CA THR A 962 -12.90 28.66 34.98
C THR A 962 -11.69 28.59 35.89
#